data_AF-A0A8J3Z0E0-F1
#
_entry.id   AF-A0A8J3Z0E0-F1
#
_cell.length_a   1.000
_cell.length_b   1.000
_cell.length_c   1.000
_cell.angle_alpha   90.00
_cell.angle_beta   90.00
_cell.angle_gamma   90.00
#
_symmetry.space_group_name_H-M   'P 1'
#
loop_
_entity.id
_entity.type
_entity.pdbx_description
1 polymer ?
#
loop_
_entity_poly.entity_id
_entity_poly.type
_entity_poly.pdbx_seq_one_letter_code
_entity_poly.pdbx_strand_id
1 'polypeptide(L)'
;MTSGRNLGAVTAPHGYAMGVDLGTSNTVAVVRWPDGRTRPLLVDGVPVLPSGVYLDEHGRLHVGRDAHRLAQVEPARYEPNPKRRIDEGAVLLGDREVPAVHLLAAVLGGVGRAALEAVGHLPPAALTYPASWGSRRRDMLVEAAALAGWPPVKLVPEPVGAARYFADVLRRPVPFGSSLAVFDFGGGTLDIAVVRNDGAQFSVLGSGGIEDLGGLDIDFALVEHLGRMISGTRPDVWSALANPTTTAQRRDRRLFWDDVRGAKEMLSRVAVAPVTVPGLDAAVHLTREELESVATPLLRRAVHETGAVIRACGLRPDALAGLFLVGGSSRLPLAARLLHHDLGIAPTVLEQPELPVAEGAIAELAASAASAAQAAPVSGPVAAPVSGPAMAPVSGPAAGPVSGGPGTTTYGPTGTGGYGPAGTGVYGPAGYGDQTGAGSGPIGPASPAPYLSSEPMSAPPGPMAAPPLPVVSPPAPRRLWQRAGVLASAVGVLLVLALVAAGGWWYFTRETPVDFVALKSTGPTVPYGDGSPDRVASYTLGDVTYLAWTRDKAVDVAAVNVATGKRLWQKQAPAGADVWEKMYAGPAGIVLFPGSISSSEPEPMFVLDPGNGSPKWQRDVTSNERVLFFEAAIVVQSEDGKSVSGLDWRTGNQKWGLGNRTDDENNALATRNVKVEAGDEASVASMSGDQVRVTPGDGARLLQFDKDQGMRVVEVASGKQRTVTGVEVDSETPILAAGDKAYLVVVSNGYQVREYDLTKPGKARVIFTEANSARKVTTPPVLCGENRLCFIEHNGSDAKSTQVVAVDTEAGKLAWRKAAPGVNRLEPMGTGVLATTDGSTPVSQLFDADGNQVIPDDAKATVGVRVNPSSSLLFSRQFSTYADDVALDGVTIDGKRTALGSINVSTSSCSWNATFLVCAAEKEWKVWRFAE
;
A
#
# COMPACT_ATOMS: atom_id res chain seq x y z
N MET A 1 38.15 -34.29 -37.25
CA MET A 1 39.47 -34.68 -36.69
C MET A 1 40.26 -33.39 -36.54
N THR A 2 41.02 -33.12 -35.47
CA THR A 2 41.65 -34.03 -34.47
C THR A 2 41.48 -33.57 -33.01
N SER A 3 41.48 -34.53 -32.09
CA SER A 3 41.76 -34.45 -30.64
C SER A 3 41.24 -33.25 -29.83
N GLY A 4 40.30 -33.51 -28.92
CA GLY A 4 40.11 -32.63 -27.76
C GLY A 4 41.30 -32.67 -26.78
N ARG A 5 41.30 -31.73 -25.84
CA ARG A 5 42.08 -31.77 -24.59
C ARG A 5 41.12 -31.51 -23.44
N ASN A 6 41.26 -32.23 -22.34
CA ASN A 6 40.50 -31.95 -21.12
C ASN A 6 40.90 -30.57 -20.57
N LEU A 7 39.95 -29.65 -20.53
CA LEU A 7 40.03 -28.50 -19.63
C LEU A 7 39.74 -29.01 -18.21
N GLY A 8 40.82 -29.37 -17.50
CA GLY A 8 40.75 -29.61 -16.06
C GLY A 8 40.26 -28.35 -15.34
N ALA A 9 39.62 -28.52 -14.19
CA ALA A 9 38.97 -27.43 -13.47
C ALA A 9 39.92 -26.25 -13.21
N VAL A 10 39.59 -25.09 -13.78
CA VAL A 10 40.32 -23.83 -13.53
C VAL A 10 39.94 -23.35 -12.13
N THR A 11 40.79 -23.64 -11.15
CA THR A 11 40.71 -23.04 -9.82
C THR A 11 40.85 -21.52 -9.94
N ALA A 12 39.87 -20.77 -9.44
CA ALA A 12 39.77 -19.32 -9.65
C ALA A 12 41.03 -18.57 -9.15
N PRO A 13 41.59 -17.62 -9.92
CA PRO A 13 42.80 -16.91 -9.51
C PRO A 13 42.60 -15.94 -8.32
N HIS A 14 43.50 -16.06 -7.34
CA HIS A 14 44.05 -14.97 -6.53
C HIS A 14 43.10 -13.88 -5.99
N GLY A 15 42.20 -14.20 -5.05
CA GLY A 15 41.74 -13.28 -4.00
C GLY A 15 40.89 -12.06 -4.39
N TYR A 16 40.83 -11.70 -5.67
CA TYR A 16 39.99 -10.63 -6.21
C TYR A 16 38.50 -11.00 -6.10
N ALA A 17 37.67 -9.98 -5.86
CA ALA A 17 36.23 -10.09 -5.92
C ALA A 17 35.64 -8.71 -6.25
N MET A 18 34.53 -8.69 -6.99
CA MET A 18 33.85 -7.46 -7.38
C MET A 18 32.43 -7.45 -6.79
N GLY A 19 31.98 -6.29 -6.34
CA GLY A 19 30.57 -6.02 -6.04
C GLY A 19 30.11 -4.88 -6.92
N VAL A 20 28.96 -5.02 -7.56
CA VAL A 20 28.44 -4.06 -8.52
C VAL A 20 26.99 -3.75 -8.19
N ASP A 21 26.71 -2.45 -8.07
CA ASP A 21 25.38 -1.92 -7.92
C ASP A 21 24.95 -1.22 -9.21
N LEU A 22 23.98 -1.82 -9.90
CA LEU A 22 23.36 -1.24 -11.09
C LEU A 22 22.17 -0.39 -10.62
N GLY A 23 22.45 0.87 -10.27
CA GLY A 23 21.43 1.85 -9.89
C GLY A 23 20.76 2.51 -11.10
N THR A 24 19.59 3.11 -10.87
CA THR A 24 18.71 3.64 -11.93
C THR A 24 19.39 4.67 -12.84
N SER A 25 20.10 5.63 -12.25
CA SER A 25 20.79 6.72 -12.99
C SER A 25 22.31 6.59 -12.95
N ASN A 26 22.85 5.86 -11.98
CA ASN A 26 24.28 5.64 -11.76
C ASN A 26 24.54 4.18 -11.37
N THR A 27 25.60 3.61 -11.91
CA THR A 27 26.13 2.28 -11.61
C THR A 27 27.47 2.43 -10.89
N VAL A 28 27.70 1.62 -9.87
CA VAL A 28 28.92 1.63 -9.05
C VAL A 28 29.51 0.22 -9.04
N ALA A 29 30.84 0.13 -9.12
CA ALA A 29 31.54 -1.13 -8.91
C ALA A 29 32.68 -0.93 -7.90
N VAL A 30 32.88 -1.90 -7.02
CA VAL A 30 33.94 -1.92 -6.02
C VAL A 30 34.68 -3.25 -6.13
N VAL A 31 36.02 -3.19 -6.16
CA VAL A 31 36.89 -4.36 -6.26
C VAL A 31 37.65 -4.53 -4.94
N ARG A 32 37.51 -5.71 -4.32
CA ARG A 32 38.41 -6.21 -3.28
C ARG A 32 39.66 -6.77 -3.94
N TRP A 33 40.82 -6.33 -3.47
CA TRP A 33 42.15 -6.77 -3.91
C TRP A 33 42.66 -7.95 -3.07
N PRO A 34 43.71 -8.68 -3.50
CA PRO A 34 44.30 -9.79 -2.75
C PRO A 34 44.90 -9.40 -1.39
N ASP A 35 45.15 -8.10 -1.16
CA ASP A 35 45.55 -7.54 0.13
C ASP A 35 44.37 -7.31 1.10
N GLY A 36 43.17 -7.75 0.70
CA GLY A 36 41.92 -7.61 1.46
C GLY A 36 41.24 -6.25 1.31
N ARG A 37 41.89 -5.25 0.72
CA ARG A 37 41.34 -3.88 0.62
C ARG A 37 40.38 -3.74 -0.54
N THR A 38 39.23 -3.14 -0.24
CA THR A 38 38.24 -2.65 -1.20
C THR A 38 38.68 -1.32 -1.81
N ARG A 39 38.38 -1.10 -3.09
CA ARG A 39 38.59 0.16 -3.82
C ARG A 39 37.49 0.31 -4.88
N PRO A 40 36.87 1.49 -5.05
CA PRO A 40 36.00 1.73 -6.19
C PRO A 40 36.73 1.47 -7.52
N LEU A 41 36.04 0.83 -8.45
CA LEU A 41 36.49 0.65 -9.82
C LEU A 41 36.28 1.96 -10.58
N LEU A 42 37.32 2.47 -11.24
CA LEU A 42 37.21 3.69 -12.02
C LEU A 42 36.82 3.37 -13.46
N VAL A 43 35.59 3.75 -13.85
CA VAL A 43 35.15 3.75 -15.25
C VAL A 43 35.31 5.16 -15.79
N ASP A 44 35.93 5.34 -16.95
CA ASP A 44 36.24 6.66 -17.54
C ASP A 44 36.94 7.63 -16.55
N GLY A 45 37.74 7.07 -15.63
CA GLY A 45 38.45 7.80 -14.57
C GLY A 45 37.61 8.21 -13.35
N VAL A 46 36.38 7.73 -13.17
CA VAL A 46 35.51 8.04 -12.01
C VAL A 46 34.90 6.80 -11.34
N PRO A 47 34.64 6.84 -10.02
CA PRO A 47 34.11 5.71 -9.24
C PRO A 47 32.60 5.48 -9.43
N VAL A 48 31.92 6.36 -10.17
CA VAL A 48 30.48 6.32 -10.42
C VAL A 48 30.26 6.48 -11.92
N LEU A 49 29.62 5.48 -12.54
CA LEU A 49 29.33 5.41 -13.97
C LEU A 49 27.88 5.85 -14.22
N PRO A 50 27.60 6.89 -15.02
CA PRO A 50 26.23 7.18 -15.45
C PRO A 50 25.62 5.96 -16.16
N SER A 51 24.46 5.50 -15.70
CA SER A 51 23.83 4.26 -16.21
C SER A 51 23.21 4.43 -17.61
N GLY A 52 23.16 5.65 -18.14
CA GLY A 52 22.53 5.93 -19.43
C GLY A 52 23.27 5.32 -20.63
N VAL A 53 22.50 4.97 -21.66
CA VAL A 53 22.95 4.25 -22.86
C VAL A 53 22.60 5.03 -24.11
N TYR A 54 23.58 5.25 -24.99
CA TYR A 54 23.42 5.95 -26.27
C TYR A 54 23.65 5.00 -27.44
N LEU A 55 22.74 4.97 -28.43
CA LEU A 55 22.91 4.21 -29.67
C LEU A 55 23.51 5.09 -30.78
N ASP A 56 24.66 4.71 -31.35
CA ASP A 56 25.20 5.44 -32.51
C ASP A 56 24.62 4.97 -33.86
N GLU A 57 24.86 5.77 -34.91
CA GLU A 57 24.40 5.51 -36.28
C GLU A 57 24.89 4.16 -36.86
N HIS A 58 25.98 3.60 -36.31
CA HIS A 58 26.52 2.30 -36.70
C HIS A 58 25.91 1.14 -35.89
N GLY A 59 24.99 1.44 -34.95
CA GLY A 59 24.30 0.47 -34.13
C GLY A 59 25.06 0.04 -32.87
N ARG A 60 26.08 0.78 -32.44
CA ARG A 60 26.86 0.47 -31.23
C ARG A 60 26.26 1.19 -30.03
N LEU A 61 26.18 0.49 -28.91
CA LEU A 61 25.77 1.07 -27.63
C LEU A 61 27.00 1.63 -26.91
N HIS A 62 26.94 2.93 -26.61
CA HIS A 62 27.87 3.64 -25.73
C HIS A 62 27.23 3.79 -24.36
N VAL A 63 28.03 3.87 -23.30
CA VAL A 63 27.56 4.06 -21.91
C VAL A 63 28.36 5.13 -21.18
N GLY A 64 27.90 5.56 -20.01
CA GLY A 64 28.69 6.41 -19.14
C GLY A 64 28.92 7.83 -19.68
N ARG A 65 30.16 8.32 -19.55
CA ARG A 65 30.50 9.69 -19.90
C ARG A 65 30.40 9.96 -21.40
N ASP A 66 30.79 9.01 -22.23
CA ASP A 66 30.65 9.15 -23.69
C ASP A 66 29.19 9.12 -24.12
N ALA A 67 28.34 8.28 -23.52
CA ALA A 67 26.90 8.29 -23.82
C ALA A 67 26.24 9.62 -23.44
N HIS A 68 26.53 10.15 -22.25
CA HIS A 68 26.03 11.46 -21.82
C HIS A 68 26.51 12.59 -22.74
N ARG A 69 27.78 12.55 -23.18
CA ARG A 69 28.36 13.55 -24.10
C ARG A 69 27.77 13.46 -25.52
N LEU A 70 27.46 12.26 -26.01
CA LEU A 70 26.78 12.05 -27.29
C LEU A 70 25.31 12.48 -27.21
N ALA A 71 24.64 12.27 -26.07
CA ALA A 71 23.27 12.72 -25.83
C ALA A 71 23.10 14.25 -25.87
N GLN A 72 24.16 15.03 -25.63
CA GLN A 72 24.15 16.48 -25.85
C GLN A 72 24.05 16.86 -27.34
N VAL A 73 24.35 15.93 -28.26
CA VAL A 73 24.25 16.12 -29.71
C VAL A 73 22.97 15.49 -30.28
N GLU A 74 22.63 14.26 -29.90
CA GLU A 74 21.34 13.65 -30.29
C GLU A 74 20.60 13.04 -29.08
N PRO A 75 19.84 13.87 -28.32
CA PRO A 75 19.08 13.40 -27.16
C PRO A 75 18.09 12.26 -27.45
N ALA A 76 17.61 12.15 -28.69
CA ALA A 76 16.66 11.13 -29.11
C ALA A 76 17.25 9.71 -29.19
N ARG A 77 18.59 9.56 -29.20
CA ARG A 77 19.29 8.26 -29.24
C ARG A 77 19.75 7.77 -27.85
N TYR A 78 19.27 8.40 -26.77
CA TYR A 78 19.75 8.17 -25.40
C TYR A 78 18.64 7.74 -24.43
N GLU A 79 18.82 6.59 -23.79
CA GLU A 79 18.04 6.20 -22.60
C GLU A 79 18.85 6.56 -21.35
N PRO A 80 18.43 7.55 -20.53
CA PRO A 80 19.16 7.95 -19.34
C PRO A 80 19.09 6.97 -18.16
N ASN A 81 18.07 6.11 -18.07
CA ASN A 81 17.75 5.32 -16.88
C ASN A 81 17.31 3.88 -17.19
N PRO A 82 18.14 3.03 -17.84
CA PRO A 82 17.71 1.72 -18.34
C PRO A 82 17.17 0.75 -17.27
N LYS A 83 17.52 0.91 -15.98
CA LYS A 83 16.91 0.10 -14.88
C LYS A 83 15.39 0.32 -14.77
N ARG A 84 14.88 1.54 -15.04
CA ARG A 84 13.43 1.84 -15.08
C ARG A 84 12.73 1.21 -16.30
N ARG A 85 13.48 0.77 -17.32
CA ARG A 85 12.96 0.16 -18.57
C ARG A 85 12.98 -1.37 -18.56
N ILE A 86 13.32 -2.02 -17.44
CA ILE A 86 13.60 -3.47 -17.35
C ILE A 86 12.38 -4.37 -17.65
N ASP A 87 11.16 -3.89 -17.45
CA ASP A 87 9.95 -4.66 -17.76
C ASP A 87 9.48 -4.51 -19.22
N GLU A 88 10.03 -3.53 -19.95
CA GLU A 88 9.78 -3.28 -21.36
C GLU A 88 10.49 -4.31 -22.25
N GLY A 89 9.90 -4.63 -23.41
CA GLY A 89 10.56 -5.50 -24.38
C GLY A 89 11.78 -4.84 -25.03
N ALA A 90 11.60 -3.60 -25.49
CA ALA A 90 12.64 -2.79 -26.13
C ALA A 90 12.35 -1.29 -25.97
N VAL A 91 13.40 -0.48 -26.04
CA VAL A 91 13.35 0.99 -26.03
C VAL A 91 13.71 1.52 -27.41
N LEU A 92 12.94 2.49 -27.93
CA LEU A 92 13.25 3.17 -29.19
C LEU A 92 14.35 4.22 -28.98
N LEU A 93 15.54 3.98 -29.54
CA LEU A 93 16.66 4.91 -29.55
C LEU A 93 16.84 5.50 -30.96
N GLY A 94 16.32 6.71 -31.16
CA GLY A 94 16.26 7.39 -32.44
C GLY A 94 15.30 6.73 -33.41
N ASP A 95 15.85 5.87 -34.27
CA ASP A 95 15.19 5.17 -35.37
C ASP A 95 15.18 3.64 -35.20
N ARG A 96 15.63 3.13 -34.03
CA ARG A 96 15.83 1.69 -33.78
C ARG A 96 15.38 1.27 -32.39
N GLU A 97 14.60 0.20 -32.33
CA GLU A 97 14.32 -0.51 -31.08
C GLU A 97 15.56 -1.28 -30.59
N VAL A 98 15.83 -1.20 -29.30
CA VAL A 98 16.91 -1.92 -28.61
C VAL A 98 16.32 -2.67 -27.41
N PRO A 99 16.45 -4.01 -27.33
CA PRO A 99 15.94 -4.79 -26.20
C PRO A 99 16.43 -4.27 -24.84
N ALA A 100 15.57 -4.20 -23.84
CA ALA A 100 15.92 -3.64 -22.52
C ALA A 100 17.13 -4.36 -21.88
N VAL A 101 17.19 -5.68 -22.03
CA VAL A 101 18.33 -6.52 -21.59
C VAL A 101 19.65 -6.15 -22.29
N HIS A 102 19.63 -5.67 -23.53
CA HIS A 102 20.84 -5.18 -24.22
C HIS A 102 21.34 -3.84 -23.66
N LEU A 103 20.44 -2.97 -23.16
CA LEU A 103 20.84 -1.74 -22.49
C LEU A 103 21.56 -2.04 -21.19
N LEU A 104 21.00 -2.95 -20.38
CA LEU A 104 21.64 -3.41 -19.13
C LEU A 104 22.97 -4.13 -19.41
N ALA A 105 23.03 -4.97 -20.46
CA ALA A 105 24.27 -5.63 -20.88
C ALA A 105 25.34 -4.63 -21.34
N ALA A 106 24.97 -3.51 -21.97
CA ALA A 106 25.92 -2.46 -22.34
C ALA A 106 26.56 -1.78 -21.11
N VAL A 107 25.76 -1.50 -20.08
CA VAL A 107 26.25 -0.90 -18.81
C VAL A 107 27.19 -1.88 -18.08
N LEU A 108 26.77 -3.15 -17.94
CA LEU A 108 27.61 -4.21 -17.36
C LEU A 108 28.85 -4.49 -18.21
N GLY A 109 28.78 -4.32 -19.54
CA GLY A 109 29.92 -4.37 -20.45
C GLY A 109 30.92 -3.23 -20.21
N GLY A 110 30.44 -2.02 -19.93
CA GLY A 110 31.28 -0.89 -19.52
C GLY A 110 32.06 -1.15 -18.22
N VAL A 111 31.35 -1.61 -17.19
CA VAL A 111 31.96 -2.06 -15.92
C VAL A 111 32.95 -3.21 -16.13
N GLY A 112 32.60 -4.19 -16.97
CA GLY A 112 33.45 -5.33 -17.29
C GLY A 112 34.75 -4.94 -17.99
N ARG A 113 34.71 -3.99 -18.94
CA ARG A 113 35.93 -3.43 -19.57
C ARG A 113 36.83 -2.75 -18.54
N ALA A 114 36.28 -1.89 -17.69
CA ALA A 114 37.07 -1.24 -16.64
C ALA A 114 37.71 -2.26 -15.66
N ALA A 115 36.99 -3.34 -15.32
CA ALA A 115 37.54 -4.41 -14.49
C ALA A 115 38.68 -5.17 -15.19
N LEU A 116 38.54 -5.47 -16.49
CA LEU A 116 39.60 -6.06 -17.31
C LEU A 116 40.83 -5.13 -17.41
N GLU A 117 40.63 -3.83 -17.57
CA GLU A 117 41.70 -2.83 -17.64
C GLU A 117 42.42 -2.63 -16.29
N ALA A 118 41.69 -2.69 -15.17
CA ALA A 118 42.23 -2.46 -13.82
C ALA A 118 42.82 -3.72 -13.15
N VAL A 119 42.38 -4.92 -13.53
CA VAL A 119 42.73 -6.20 -12.85
C VAL A 119 43.31 -7.25 -13.81
N GLY A 120 43.13 -7.10 -15.13
CA GLY A 120 43.58 -8.07 -16.14
C GLY A 120 42.64 -9.26 -16.36
N HIS A 121 41.59 -9.41 -15.55
CA HIS A 121 40.52 -10.39 -15.71
C HIS A 121 39.22 -9.87 -15.08
N LEU A 122 38.08 -10.47 -15.42
CA LEU A 122 36.83 -10.27 -14.67
C LEU A 122 36.93 -11.04 -13.33
N PRO A 123 36.77 -10.39 -12.16
CA PRO A 123 36.68 -11.09 -10.88
C PRO A 123 35.33 -11.82 -10.72
N PRO A 124 35.23 -12.78 -9.79
CA PRO A 124 33.94 -13.25 -9.30
C PRO A 124 33.11 -12.07 -8.77
N ALA A 125 31.88 -11.93 -9.26
CA ALA A 125 31.08 -10.72 -9.06
C ALA A 125 29.78 -11.00 -8.27
N ALA A 126 29.52 -10.14 -7.29
CA ALA A 126 28.20 -9.93 -6.72
C ALA A 126 27.51 -8.79 -7.48
N LEU A 127 26.25 -8.98 -7.85
CA LEU A 127 25.46 -7.99 -8.59
C LEU A 127 24.17 -7.72 -7.81
N THR A 128 23.94 -6.47 -7.42
CA THR A 128 22.83 -6.12 -6.53
C THR A 128 21.52 -5.86 -7.26
N TYR A 129 20.40 -6.09 -6.56
CA TYR A 129 19.05 -5.86 -7.05
C TYR A 129 18.09 -5.44 -5.91
N PRO A 130 17.01 -4.67 -6.19
CA PRO A 130 16.07 -4.24 -5.16
C PRO A 130 15.34 -5.42 -4.53
N ALA A 131 15.18 -5.44 -3.20
CA ALA A 131 14.59 -6.59 -2.49
C ALA A 131 13.14 -6.92 -2.94
N SER A 132 12.44 -5.92 -3.50
CA SER A 132 11.12 -6.00 -4.11
C SER A 132 11.05 -6.84 -5.40
N TRP A 133 12.16 -7.05 -6.11
CA TRP A 133 12.16 -7.67 -7.44
C TRP A 133 11.89 -9.19 -7.44
N GLY A 134 10.83 -9.59 -8.15
CA GLY A 134 10.53 -10.99 -8.47
C GLY A 134 11.53 -11.62 -9.46
N SER A 135 11.33 -12.90 -9.80
CA SER A 135 12.27 -13.69 -10.62
C SER A 135 12.58 -13.05 -11.97
N ARG A 136 11.58 -12.71 -12.79
CA ARG A 136 11.78 -12.18 -14.16
C ARG A 136 12.80 -11.03 -14.25
N ARG A 137 12.73 -10.03 -13.37
CA ARG A 137 13.69 -8.89 -13.36
C ARG A 137 15.10 -9.35 -12.96
N ARG A 138 15.22 -10.32 -12.04
CA ARG A 138 16.50 -10.92 -11.60
C ARG A 138 17.10 -11.84 -12.68
N ASP A 139 16.27 -12.61 -13.37
CA ASP A 139 16.68 -13.51 -14.44
C ASP A 139 17.20 -12.70 -15.64
N MET A 140 16.52 -11.60 -15.99
CA MET A 140 17.01 -10.64 -17.01
C MET A 140 18.33 -9.97 -16.58
N LEU A 141 18.56 -9.70 -15.30
CA LEU A 141 19.81 -9.14 -14.80
C LEU A 141 20.98 -10.15 -14.92
N VAL A 142 20.71 -11.45 -14.76
CA VAL A 142 21.68 -12.53 -15.03
C VAL A 142 21.92 -12.68 -16.54
N GLU A 143 20.88 -12.60 -17.36
CA GLU A 143 21.01 -12.60 -18.82
C GLU A 143 21.86 -11.42 -19.32
N ALA A 144 21.60 -10.21 -18.80
CA ALA A 144 22.38 -9.02 -19.12
C ALA A 144 23.87 -9.18 -18.75
N ALA A 145 24.19 -9.80 -17.60
CA ALA A 145 25.56 -10.11 -17.22
C ALA A 145 26.21 -11.14 -18.15
N ALA A 146 25.48 -12.19 -18.55
CA ALA A 146 25.95 -13.20 -19.50
C ALA A 146 26.20 -12.61 -20.90
N LEU A 147 25.31 -11.73 -21.38
CA LEU A 147 25.47 -10.97 -22.64
C LEU A 147 26.64 -9.97 -22.57
N ALA A 148 26.92 -9.41 -21.40
CA ALA A 148 28.13 -8.62 -21.14
C ALA A 148 29.42 -9.47 -21.06
N GLY A 149 29.34 -10.79 -21.21
CA GLY A 149 30.46 -11.72 -21.19
C GLY A 149 31.00 -12.05 -19.79
N TRP A 150 30.22 -11.80 -18.73
CA TRP A 150 30.66 -12.06 -17.36
C TRP A 150 30.57 -13.57 -17.00
N PRO A 151 31.44 -14.06 -16.10
CA PRO A 151 31.21 -15.32 -15.40
C PRO A 151 29.90 -15.30 -14.58
N PRO A 152 29.34 -16.46 -14.19
CA PRO A 152 28.13 -16.53 -13.38
C PRO A 152 28.20 -15.66 -12.11
N VAL A 153 27.27 -14.72 -11.98
CA VAL A 153 27.20 -13.74 -10.88
C VAL A 153 26.43 -14.29 -9.68
N LYS A 154 26.78 -13.84 -8.46
CA LYS A 154 25.90 -13.99 -7.29
C LYS A 154 24.98 -12.78 -7.21
N LEU A 155 23.68 -12.98 -7.34
CA LEU A 155 22.70 -11.94 -7.03
C LEU A 155 22.63 -11.69 -5.51
N VAL A 156 22.59 -10.43 -5.08
CA VAL A 156 22.51 -10.02 -3.67
C VAL A 156 21.45 -8.91 -3.52
N PRO A 157 20.51 -8.97 -2.55
CA PRO A 157 19.61 -7.85 -2.31
C PRO A 157 20.38 -6.58 -1.93
N GLU A 158 20.06 -5.45 -2.54
CA GLU A 158 20.64 -4.13 -2.23
C GLU A 158 20.70 -3.83 -0.71
N PRO A 159 19.61 -4.02 0.08
CA PRO A 159 19.65 -3.80 1.53
C PRO A 159 20.48 -4.83 2.31
N VAL A 160 20.75 -6.01 1.76
CA VAL A 160 21.72 -6.97 2.36
C VAL A 160 23.16 -6.50 2.12
N GLY A 161 23.45 -5.93 0.94
CA GLY A 161 24.71 -5.23 0.68
C GLY A 161 24.92 -4.06 1.64
N ALA A 162 23.92 -3.19 1.80
CA ALA A 162 23.94 -2.08 2.75
C ALA A 162 24.15 -2.56 4.21
N ALA A 163 23.50 -3.65 4.64
CA ALA A 163 23.67 -4.22 5.97
C ALA A 163 25.09 -4.74 6.23
N ARG A 164 25.67 -5.46 5.26
CA ARG A 164 27.07 -5.91 5.31
C ARG A 164 28.03 -4.73 5.44
N TYR A 165 27.83 -3.67 4.66
CA TYR A 165 28.67 -2.47 4.77
C TYR A 165 28.56 -1.79 6.15
N PHE A 166 27.34 -1.63 6.67
CA PHE A 166 27.12 -1.04 8.00
C PHE A 166 27.78 -1.87 9.12
N ALA A 167 27.62 -3.19 9.09
CA ALA A 167 28.16 -4.09 10.11
C ALA A 167 29.69 -4.25 10.00
N ASP A 168 30.18 -4.60 8.81
CA ASP A 168 31.54 -5.12 8.61
C ASP A 168 32.54 -4.00 8.25
N VAL A 169 32.13 -3.01 7.44
CA VAL A 169 33.01 -1.92 6.94
C VAL A 169 32.98 -0.71 7.87
N LEU A 170 31.78 -0.20 8.22
CA LEU A 170 31.65 0.86 9.23
C LEU A 170 31.89 0.37 10.67
N ARG A 171 32.03 -0.96 10.86
CA ARG A 171 32.25 -1.61 12.16
C ARG A 171 31.21 -1.24 13.22
N ARG A 172 29.95 -1.10 12.81
CA ARG A 172 28.81 -0.82 13.69
C ARG A 172 28.06 -2.13 13.96
N PRO A 173 28.27 -2.79 15.10
CA PRO A 173 27.71 -4.12 15.32
C PRO A 173 26.18 -4.08 15.29
N VAL A 174 25.57 -4.86 14.40
CA VAL A 174 24.17 -5.28 14.52
C VAL A 174 24.20 -6.60 15.28
N PRO A 175 23.78 -6.68 16.56
CA PRO A 175 23.83 -7.93 17.32
C PRO A 175 22.99 -9.05 16.69
N PHE A 176 23.29 -10.30 17.03
CA PHE A 176 22.49 -11.45 16.59
C PHE A 176 21.01 -11.27 17.01
N GLY A 177 20.09 -11.46 16.06
CA GLY A 177 18.66 -11.22 16.23
C GLY A 177 18.22 -9.76 16.16
N SER A 178 19.13 -8.79 16.33
CA SER A 178 18.83 -7.37 16.11
C SER A 178 18.64 -7.08 14.62
N SER A 179 17.91 -6.00 14.34
CA SER A 179 17.53 -5.61 12.97
C SER A 179 17.93 -4.17 12.67
N LEU A 180 18.30 -3.91 11.42
CA LEU A 180 18.66 -2.61 10.85
C LEU A 180 17.56 -2.21 9.85
N ALA A 181 17.18 -0.94 9.78
CA ALA A 181 16.41 -0.43 8.64
C ALA A 181 17.38 0.16 7.60
N VAL A 182 17.17 -0.18 6.34
CA VAL A 182 17.84 0.43 5.18
C VAL A 182 16.83 1.28 4.43
N PHE A 183 17.24 2.50 4.11
CA PHE A 183 16.50 3.47 3.30
C PHE A 183 17.37 3.76 2.07
N ASP A 184 17.06 3.14 0.94
CA ASP A 184 17.76 3.35 -0.32
C ASP A 184 17.01 4.38 -1.15
N PHE A 185 17.49 5.63 -1.12
CA PHE A 185 16.88 6.72 -1.87
C PHE A 185 17.67 6.93 -3.16
N GLY A 186 17.30 6.15 -4.17
CA GLY A 186 17.98 6.04 -5.43
C GLY A 186 17.70 7.20 -6.39
N GLY A 187 18.11 7.00 -7.66
CA GLY A 187 17.83 7.94 -8.74
C GLY A 187 16.35 7.99 -9.14
N GLY A 188 15.63 6.87 -9.03
CA GLY A 188 14.24 6.77 -9.51
C GLY A 188 13.41 5.65 -8.86
N THR A 189 13.76 5.27 -7.63
CA THR A 189 12.91 4.53 -6.68
C THR A 189 13.34 4.94 -5.27
N LEU A 190 12.45 4.72 -4.31
CA LEU A 190 12.78 4.62 -2.89
C LEU A 190 12.48 3.19 -2.46
N ASP A 191 13.51 2.43 -2.10
CA ASP A 191 13.37 1.05 -1.60
C ASP A 191 13.72 1.03 -0.10
N ILE A 192 12.82 0.48 0.71
CA ILE A 192 12.94 0.42 2.17
C ILE A 192 12.88 -1.04 2.60
N ALA A 193 13.84 -1.48 3.43
CA ALA A 193 13.84 -2.83 3.96
C ALA A 193 14.33 -2.88 5.41
N VAL A 194 13.74 -3.77 6.20
CA VAL A 194 14.28 -4.14 7.51
C VAL A 194 15.00 -5.48 7.39
N VAL A 195 16.26 -5.49 7.82
CA VAL A 195 17.18 -6.63 7.69
C VAL A 195 17.69 -7.08 9.06
N ARG A 196 17.58 -8.37 9.35
CA ARG A 196 18.00 -8.99 10.62
C ARG A 196 19.35 -9.65 10.47
N ASN A 197 20.19 -9.55 11.50
CA ASN A 197 21.41 -10.36 11.59
C ASN A 197 21.10 -11.75 12.15
N ASP A 198 21.12 -12.77 11.29
CA ASP A 198 20.98 -14.19 11.68
C ASP A 198 22.36 -14.86 11.94
N GLY A 199 23.37 -14.05 12.28
CA GLY A 199 24.71 -14.46 12.69
C GLY A 199 25.67 -14.64 11.53
N ALA A 200 25.40 -15.62 10.66
CA ALA A 200 26.23 -15.86 9.47
C ALA A 200 25.85 -14.96 8.28
N GLN A 201 24.59 -14.50 8.24
CA GLN A 201 23.98 -13.78 7.12
C GLN A 201 22.97 -12.74 7.61
N PHE A 202 22.68 -11.77 6.74
CA PHE A 202 21.52 -10.89 6.91
C PHE A 202 20.34 -11.43 6.11
N SER A 203 19.15 -11.45 6.73
CA SER A 203 17.88 -11.77 6.06
C SER A 203 16.98 -10.54 6.00
N VAL A 204 16.19 -10.41 4.93
CA VAL A 204 15.14 -9.38 4.83
C VAL A 204 13.92 -9.88 5.63
N LEU A 205 13.49 -9.13 6.63
CA LEU A 205 12.26 -9.40 7.39
C LEU A 205 11.02 -8.96 6.63
N GLY A 206 11.15 -7.84 5.93
CA GLY A 206 10.12 -7.22 5.11
C GLY A 206 10.69 -6.00 4.40
N SER A 207 10.02 -5.61 3.32
CA SER A 207 10.38 -4.48 2.48
C SER A 207 9.14 -3.81 1.91
N GLY A 208 9.23 -2.50 1.72
CA GLY A 208 8.27 -1.66 1.01
C GLY A 208 9.02 -0.60 0.23
N GLY A 209 8.34 0.46 -0.20
CA GLY A 209 8.95 1.45 -1.08
C GLY A 209 7.96 2.20 -1.94
N ILE A 210 8.50 3.12 -2.75
CA ILE A 210 7.73 4.05 -3.58
C ILE A 210 8.42 4.14 -4.96
N GLU A 211 7.78 3.59 -5.99
CA GLU A 211 8.36 3.51 -7.35
C GLU A 211 8.47 4.89 -8.04
N ASP A 212 7.56 5.82 -7.71
CA ASP A 212 7.51 7.19 -8.23
C ASP A 212 8.31 8.22 -7.38
N LEU A 213 9.25 7.76 -6.55
CA LEU A 213 10.00 8.63 -5.64
C LEU A 213 11.51 8.36 -5.60
N GLY A 214 12.25 9.03 -6.47
CA GLY A 214 13.71 9.13 -6.44
C GLY A 214 14.21 10.54 -6.72
N GLY A 215 15.51 10.65 -6.98
CA GLY A 215 16.16 11.92 -7.32
C GLY A 215 15.66 12.58 -8.60
N LEU A 216 15.16 11.81 -9.57
CA LEU A 216 14.58 12.29 -10.84
C LEU A 216 13.24 12.98 -10.63
N ASP A 217 12.46 12.50 -9.66
CA ASP A 217 11.10 13.00 -9.42
C ASP A 217 11.18 14.31 -8.59
N ILE A 218 12.28 14.52 -7.85
CA ILE A 218 12.71 15.85 -7.37
C ILE A 218 13.26 16.74 -8.51
N ASP A 219 14.01 16.20 -9.49
CA ASP A 219 14.43 16.99 -10.67
C ASP A 219 13.20 17.55 -11.41
N PHE A 220 12.14 16.73 -11.57
CA PHE A 220 10.87 17.15 -12.17
C PHE A 220 10.17 18.26 -11.37
N ALA A 221 10.02 18.09 -10.06
CA ALA A 221 9.38 19.10 -9.20
C ALA A 221 10.14 20.45 -9.19
N LEU A 222 11.48 20.42 -9.30
CA LEU A 222 12.30 21.62 -9.52
C LEU A 222 12.10 22.22 -10.92
N VAL A 223 12.08 21.39 -11.96
CA VAL A 223 11.83 21.83 -13.35
C VAL A 223 10.51 22.56 -13.47
N GLU A 224 9.43 22.10 -12.82
CA GLU A 224 8.16 22.82 -12.78
C GLU A 224 8.22 24.13 -11.99
N HIS A 225 8.87 24.11 -10.82
CA HIS A 225 8.98 25.31 -9.99
C HIS A 225 9.74 26.44 -10.72
N LEU A 226 10.86 26.09 -11.36
CA LEU A 226 11.59 26.98 -12.26
C LEU A 226 10.74 27.36 -13.47
N GLY A 227 10.00 26.41 -14.04
CA GLY A 227 9.07 26.62 -15.15
C GLY A 227 8.01 27.67 -14.88
N ARG A 228 7.42 27.67 -13.66
CA ARG A 228 6.47 28.71 -13.20
C ARG A 228 7.12 30.10 -13.06
N MET A 229 8.41 30.19 -12.76
CA MET A 229 9.13 31.47 -12.71
C MET A 229 9.56 31.95 -14.11
N ILE A 230 9.99 31.03 -14.98
CA ILE A 230 10.39 31.32 -16.36
C ILE A 230 9.15 31.70 -17.19
N SER A 231 8.03 30.98 -17.07
CA SER A 231 6.82 31.25 -17.85
C SER A 231 6.19 32.62 -17.57
N GLY A 232 6.28 33.11 -16.32
CA GLY A 232 5.84 34.45 -15.93
C GLY A 232 6.68 35.61 -16.49
N THR A 233 7.83 35.34 -17.11
CA THR A 233 8.77 36.37 -17.62
C THR A 233 9.19 36.17 -19.08
N ARG A 234 9.38 34.91 -19.48
CA ARG A 234 9.80 34.42 -20.81
C ARG A 234 9.02 33.14 -21.17
N PRO A 235 7.70 33.23 -21.43
CA PRO A 235 6.88 32.08 -21.79
C PRO A 235 7.31 31.41 -23.10
N ASP A 236 7.99 32.15 -23.99
CA ASP A 236 8.63 31.64 -25.19
C ASP A 236 9.75 30.62 -24.89
N VAL A 237 10.55 30.90 -23.85
CA VAL A 237 11.62 30.00 -23.39
C VAL A 237 11.03 28.79 -22.69
N TRP A 238 10.06 28.98 -21.78
CA TRP A 238 9.42 27.85 -21.10
C TRP A 238 8.75 26.89 -22.08
N SER A 239 7.98 27.41 -23.04
CA SER A 239 7.31 26.61 -24.07
C SER A 239 8.30 25.77 -24.88
N ALA A 240 9.45 26.34 -25.27
CA ALA A 240 10.50 25.66 -26.02
C ALA A 240 11.19 24.54 -25.21
N LEU A 241 11.37 24.72 -23.90
CA LEU A 241 11.99 23.72 -23.01
C LEU A 241 11.00 22.63 -22.60
N ALA A 242 9.75 22.96 -22.33
CA ALA A 242 8.69 22.01 -21.99
C ALA A 242 8.31 21.15 -23.21
N ASN A 243 8.09 21.75 -24.37
CA ASN A 243 7.56 21.11 -25.57
C ASN A 243 8.54 21.18 -26.77
N PRO A 244 9.69 20.46 -26.73
CA PRO A 244 10.77 20.61 -27.70
C PRO A 244 10.49 19.94 -29.05
N THR A 245 9.90 20.70 -29.98
CA THR A 245 9.58 20.23 -31.34
C THR A 245 10.83 19.95 -32.19
N THR A 246 11.88 20.76 -32.06
CA THR A 246 13.11 20.67 -32.87
C THR A 246 14.24 19.93 -32.14
N THR A 247 15.24 19.45 -32.89
CA THR A 247 16.44 18.82 -32.27
C THR A 247 17.26 19.83 -31.46
N ALA A 248 17.27 21.12 -31.82
CA ALA A 248 17.86 22.17 -30.99
C ALA A 248 17.16 22.26 -29.63
N GLN A 249 15.84 22.45 -29.61
CA GLN A 249 15.05 22.50 -28.37
C GLN A 249 15.18 21.23 -27.53
N ARG A 250 15.37 20.05 -28.13
CA ARG A 250 15.66 18.81 -27.39
C ARG A 250 17.01 18.84 -26.69
N ARG A 251 18.04 19.46 -27.28
CA ARG A 251 19.33 19.70 -26.62
C ARG A 251 19.18 20.72 -25.51
N ASP A 252 18.45 21.80 -25.75
CA ASP A 252 18.21 22.86 -24.77
C ASP A 252 17.46 22.31 -23.54
N ARG A 253 16.38 21.54 -23.74
CA ARG A 253 15.70 20.80 -22.66
C ARG A 253 16.66 19.88 -21.92
N ARG A 254 17.54 19.14 -22.62
CA ARG A 254 18.50 18.23 -21.98
C ARG A 254 19.51 18.99 -21.11
N LEU A 255 20.06 20.09 -21.62
CA LEU A 255 21.00 20.94 -20.90
C LEU A 255 20.36 21.52 -19.63
N PHE A 256 19.15 22.08 -19.75
CA PHE A 256 18.39 22.60 -18.62
C PHE A 256 18.12 21.51 -17.55
N TRP A 257 17.69 20.31 -17.96
CA TRP A 257 17.43 19.20 -17.04
C TRP A 257 18.69 18.66 -16.33
N ASP A 258 19.85 18.65 -17.00
CA ASP A 258 21.12 18.27 -16.35
C ASP A 258 21.64 19.37 -15.41
N ASP A 259 21.43 20.64 -15.77
CA ASP A 259 21.83 21.80 -14.96
C ASP A 259 20.96 21.94 -13.68
N VAL A 260 19.63 21.72 -13.78
CA VAL A 260 18.74 21.63 -12.61
C VAL A 260 19.14 20.50 -11.65
N ARG A 261 19.54 19.34 -12.17
CA ARG A 261 20.10 18.26 -11.33
C ARG A 261 21.39 18.70 -10.64
N GLY A 262 22.29 19.37 -11.37
CA GLY A 262 23.50 19.96 -10.82
C GLY A 262 23.20 20.95 -9.68
N ALA A 263 22.18 21.80 -9.83
CA ALA A 263 21.73 22.73 -8.79
C ALA A 263 21.17 21.99 -7.56
N LYS A 264 20.31 20.97 -7.73
CA LYS A 264 19.83 20.10 -6.64
C LYS A 264 20.97 19.45 -5.86
N GLU A 265 21.94 18.89 -6.57
CA GLU A 265 23.12 18.25 -5.99
C GLU A 265 24.04 19.27 -5.31
N MET A 266 24.13 20.50 -5.81
CA MET A 266 24.87 21.61 -5.21
C MET A 266 24.19 22.14 -3.93
N LEU A 267 22.87 22.28 -3.92
CA LEU A 267 22.07 22.75 -2.78
C LEU A 267 22.08 21.80 -1.58
N SER A 268 22.42 20.53 -1.80
CA SER A 268 22.73 19.59 -0.71
C SER A 268 23.97 20.00 0.11
N ARG A 269 24.80 20.93 -0.39
CA ARG A 269 25.97 21.51 0.30
C ARG A 269 25.82 23.01 0.58
N VAL A 270 25.43 23.82 -0.40
CA VAL A 270 25.28 25.29 -0.26
C VAL A 270 23.82 25.74 -0.16
N ALA A 271 23.57 27.01 0.21
CA ALA A 271 22.22 27.56 0.36
C ALA A 271 21.59 28.08 -0.95
N VAL A 272 22.40 28.40 -1.97
CA VAL A 272 21.93 28.89 -3.28
C VAL A 272 22.78 28.26 -4.39
N ALA A 273 22.15 27.87 -5.49
CA ALA A 273 22.81 27.40 -6.70
C ALA A 273 22.29 28.17 -7.93
N PRO A 274 23.17 28.52 -8.90
CA PRO A 274 22.73 29.02 -10.19
C PRO A 274 22.13 27.89 -11.04
N VAL A 275 21.16 28.24 -11.88
CA VAL A 275 20.57 27.38 -12.91
C VAL A 275 20.69 28.05 -14.28
N THR A 276 21.39 27.42 -15.21
CA THR A 276 21.54 27.87 -16.59
C THR A 276 20.28 27.53 -17.39
N VAL A 277 19.57 28.54 -17.88
CA VAL A 277 18.36 28.37 -18.70
C VAL A 277 18.66 28.79 -20.15
N PRO A 278 18.69 27.85 -21.12
CA PRO A 278 18.89 28.19 -22.52
C PRO A 278 17.85 29.21 -23.01
N GLY A 279 18.31 30.31 -23.62
CA GLY A 279 17.45 31.43 -24.04
C GLY A 279 17.32 32.57 -23.02
N LEU A 280 17.94 32.46 -21.84
CA LEU A 280 18.17 33.56 -20.89
C LEU A 280 19.68 33.91 -20.83
N ASP A 281 20.00 35.20 -20.76
CA ASP A 281 21.40 35.68 -20.64
C ASP A 281 21.98 35.55 -19.21
N ALA A 282 21.12 35.32 -18.22
CA ALA A 282 21.47 35.24 -16.81
C ALA A 282 20.90 33.97 -16.17
N ALA A 283 21.67 33.35 -15.28
CA ALA A 283 21.24 32.17 -14.53
C ALA A 283 20.15 32.52 -13.50
N VAL A 284 19.10 31.70 -13.47
CA VAL A 284 18.10 31.74 -12.39
C VAL A 284 18.79 31.27 -11.10
N HIS A 285 18.47 31.86 -9.96
CA HIS A 285 19.02 31.42 -8.68
C HIS A 285 17.98 30.57 -7.96
N LEU A 286 18.34 29.33 -7.65
CA LEU A 286 17.51 28.39 -6.89
C LEU A 286 18.08 28.29 -5.46
N THR A 287 17.23 28.44 -4.46
CA THR A 287 17.59 28.35 -3.04
C THR A 287 17.38 26.94 -2.48
N ARG A 288 18.03 26.65 -1.35
CA ARG A 288 17.77 25.41 -0.59
C ARG A 288 16.35 25.39 -0.07
N GLU A 289 15.84 26.54 0.35
CA GLU A 289 14.49 26.72 0.89
C GLU A 289 13.42 26.37 -0.16
N GLU A 290 13.63 26.72 -1.43
CA GLU A 290 12.77 26.32 -2.56
C GLU A 290 12.86 24.82 -2.87
N LEU A 291 14.08 24.25 -2.90
CA LEU A 291 14.28 22.80 -3.03
C LEU A 291 13.60 22.03 -1.89
N GLU A 292 13.75 22.48 -0.65
CA GLU A 292 13.16 21.83 0.51
C GLU A 292 11.63 22.00 0.54
N SER A 293 11.11 23.11 0.03
CA SER A 293 9.67 23.31 -0.18
C SER A 293 9.09 22.26 -1.14
N VAL A 294 9.66 22.10 -2.35
CA VAL A 294 9.14 21.11 -3.31
C VAL A 294 9.42 19.65 -2.91
N ALA A 295 10.51 19.40 -2.19
CA ALA A 295 10.87 18.04 -1.75
C ALA A 295 10.13 17.59 -0.47
N THR A 296 9.59 18.50 0.34
CA THR A 296 8.92 18.13 1.62
C THR A 296 7.71 17.21 1.43
N PRO A 297 6.74 17.47 0.53
CA PRO A 297 5.59 16.57 0.33
C PRO A 297 6.04 15.16 -0.07
N LEU A 298 6.99 15.07 -1.00
CA LEU A 298 7.57 13.81 -1.47
C LEU A 298 8.27 13.05 -0.33
N LEU A 299 9.14 13.72 0.43
CA LEU A 299 9.87 13.10 1.54
C LEU A 299 8.97 12.73 2.72
N ARG A 300 7.83 13.39 2.93
CA ARG A 300 6.85 12.95 3.94
C ARG A 300 6.19 11.62 3.58
N ARG A 301 5.99 11.32 2.28
CA ARG A 301 5.59 9.97 1.83
C ARG A 301 6.66 8.94 2.20
N ALA A 302 7.92 9.23 1.89
CA ALA A 302 9.06 8.37 2.22
C ALA A 302 9.17 8.04 3.72
N VAL A 303 8.97 9.04 4.58
CA VAL A 303 9.07 8.91 6.03
C VAL A 303 7.89 8.11 6.61
N HIS A 304 6.66 8.34 6.12
CA HIS A 304 5.49 7.53 6.49
C HIS A 304 5.71 6.06 6.12
N GLU A 305 6.14 5.78 4.87
CA GLU A 305 6.42 4.43 4.39
C GLU A 305 7.55 3.76 5.19
N THR A 306 8.59 4.51 5.55
CA THR A 306 9.67 3.98 6.43
C THR A 306 9.11 3.54 7.77
N GLY A 307 8.23 4.35 8.37
CA GLY A 307 7.49 3.96 9.57
C GLY A 307 6.59 2.74 9.34
N ALA A 308 5.92 2.63 8.18
CA ALA A 308 5.03 1.53 7.85
C ALA A 308 5.78 0.20 7.70
N VAL A 309 6.89 0.16 6.95
CA VAL A 309 7.71 -1.06 6.78
C VAL A 309 8.29 -1.53 8.12
N ILE A 310 8.76 -0.62 8.98
CA ILE A 310 9.21 -0.97 10.34
C ILE A 310 8.05 -1.58 11.16
N ARG A 311 6.84 -1.01 11.05
CA ARG A 311 5.60 -1.54 11.65
C ARG A 311 5.04 -2.80 10.97
N ALA A 312 5.57 -3.24 9.84
CA ALA A 312 5.24 -4.52 9.20
C ALA A 312 6.23 -5.65 9.56
N CYS A 313 7.38 -5.31 10.16
CA CYS A 313 8.48 -6.23 10.46
C CYS A 313 8.56 -6.67 11.93
N GLY A 314 7.48 -6.52 12.70
CA GLY A 314 7.43 -6.87 14.13
C GLY A 314 8.14 -5.89 15.07
N LEU A 315 8.45 -4.67 14.61
CA LEU A 315 9.40 -3.76 15.27
C LEU A 315 8.82 -2.36 15.57
N ARG A 316 9.55 -1.64 16.42
CA ARG A 316 9.45 -0.19 16.66
C ARG A 316 10.73 0.49 16.14
N PRO A 317 10.70 1.79 15.80
CA PRO A 317 11.90 2.53 15.40
C PRO A 317 13.07 2.42 16.41
N ASP A 318 12.79 2.57 17.70
CA ASP A 318 13.77 2.50 18.79
C ASP A 318 14.25 1.09 19.14
N ALA A 319 13.68 0.04 18.52
CA ALA A 319 14.13 -1.34 18.64
C ALA A 319 15.17 -1.74 17.56
N LEU A 320 15.48 -0.84 16.62
CA LEU A 320 16.47 -1.08 15.57
C LEU A 320 17.89 -0.79 16.05
N ALA A 321 18.86 -1.56 15.55
CA ALA A 321 20.29 -1.27 15.71
C ALA A 321 20.72 0.01 14.93
N GLY A 322 19.86 0.50 14.04
CA GLY A 322 20.02 1.77 13.34
C GLY A 322 19.05 1.91 12.16
N LEU A 323 19.07 3.11 11.58
CA LEU A 323 18.52 3.43 10.27
C LEU A 323 19.70 3.87 9.39
N PHE A 324 19.94 3.19 8.26
CA PHE A 324 21.07 3.43 7.38
C PHE A 324 20.59 3.95 6.02
N LEU A 325 21.14 5.08 5.59
CA LEU A 325 20.76 5.78 4.36
C LEU A 325 21.80 5.53 3.27
N VAL A 326 21.33 4.96 2.16
CA VAL A 326 22.10 4.65 0.95
C VAL A 326 21.37 5.21 -0.28
N GLY A 327 22.01 5.15 -1.44
CA GLY A 327 21.50 5.77 -2.67
C GLY A 327 21.83 7.27 -2.75
N GLY A 328 22.02 7.77 -3.97
CA GLY A 328 22.53 9.13 -4.21
C GLY A 328 21.63 10.25 -3.67
N SER A 329 20.32 10.04 -3.61
CA SER A 329 19.37 11.08 -3.16
C SER A 329 19.33 11.22 -1.64
N SER A 330 19.82 10.22 -0.87
CA SER A 330 20.04 10.34 0.58
C SER A 330 21.08 11.40 0.98
N ARG A 331 21.81 11.97 0.01
CA ARG A 331 22.66 13.16 0.21
C ARG A 331 21.86 14.42 0.59
N LEU A 332 20.55 14.46 0.30
CA LEU A 332 19.68 15.62 0.58
C LEU A 332 19.41 15.75 2.10
N PRO A 333 19.89 16.80 2.80
CA PRO A 333 19.84 16.86 4.27
C PRO A 333 18.43 16.86 4.87
N LEU A 334 17.42 17.30 4.10
CA LEU A 334 16.01 17.25 4.50
C LEU A 334 15.52 15.82 4.78
N ALA A 335 15.94 14.82 3.99
CA ALA A 335 15.49 13.44 4.16
C ALA A 335 15.91 12.88 5.53
N ALA A 336 17.18 13.05 5.90
CA ALA A 336 17.69 12.63 7.20
C ALA A 336 17.05 13.43 8.36
N ARG A 337 16.76 14.73 8.18
CA ARG A 337 16.07 15.53 9.21
C ARG A 337 14.64 15.09 9.44
N LEU A 338 13.85 14.83 8.40
CA LEU A 338 12.46 14.37 8.53
C LEU A 338 12.39 12.96 9.12
N LEU A 339 13.24 12.03 8.66
CA LEU A 339 13.36 10.70 9.27
C LEU A 339 13.74 10.76 10.75
N HIS A 340 14.65 11.66 11.13
CA HIS A 340 15.01 11.84 12.55
C HIS A 340 13.86 12.39 13.38
N HIS A 341 13.18 13.43 12.88
CA HIS A 341 12.09 14.11 13.56
C HIS A 341 10.87 13.20 13.77
N ASP A 342 10.42 12.51 12.72
CA ASP A 342 9.16 11.75 12.74
C ASP A 342 9.34 10.31 13.28
N LEU A 343 10.55 9.72 13.23
CA LEU A 343 10.81 8.34 13.70
C LEU A 343 11.69 8.26 14.97
N GLY A 344 12.33 9.35 15.40
CA GLY A 344 13.17 9.41 16.61
C GLY A 344 14.54 8.73 16.52
N ILE A 345 14.83 7.96 15.47
CA ILE A 345 16.15 7.36 15.22
C ILE A 345 17.08 8.41 14.62
N ALA A 346 18.35 8.50 15.05
CA ALA A 346 19.36 9.26 14.32
C ALA A 346 19.81 8.47 13.06
N PRO A 347 19.52 8.94 11.82
CA PRO A 347 19.86 8.19 10.62
C PRO A 347 21.36 8.25 10.33
N THR A 348 21.93 7.14 9.87
CA THR A 348 23.34 7.06 9.49
C THR A 348 23.47 7.40 8.00
N VAL A 349 24.01 8.57 7.72
CA VAL A 349 24.29 9.08 6.37
C VAL A 349 25.80 9.03 6.12
N LEU A 350 26.20 8.88 4.86
CA LEU A 350 27.61 8.89 4.43
C LEU A 350 27.86 10.00 3.40
N GLU A 351 29.13 10.36 3.22
CA GLU A 351 29.55 11.32 2.20
C GLU A 351 29.44 10.74 0.77
N GLN A 352 29.44 9.41 0.62
CA GLN A 352 29.29 8.67 -0.63
C GLN A 352 28.28 7.51 -0.46
N PRO A 353 26.98 7.80 -0.30
CA PRO A 353 25.94 6.79 -0.04
C PRO A 353 25.66 5.86 -1.25
N GLU A 354 26.25 6.14 -2.41
CA GLU A 354 26.21 5.27 -3.59
C GLU A 354 27.25 4.11 -3.59
N LEU A 355 28.28 4.13 -2.72
CA LEU A 355 29.27 3.04 -2.63
C LEU A 355 28.91 1.83 -1.74
N PRO A 356 28.20 1.99 -0.58
CA PRO A 356 27.98 0.93 0.40
C PRO A 356 27.37 -0.36 -0.13
N VAL A 357 26.39 -0.26 -1.03
CA VAL A 357 25.63 -1.40 -1.55
C VAL A 357 26.56 -2.33 -2.34
N ALA A 358 27.31 -1.77 -3.29
CA ALA A 358 28.32 -2.49 -4.06
C ALA A 358 29.44 -3.06 -3.18
N GLU A 359 29.98 -2.28 -2.24
CA GLU A 359 31.09 -2.75 -1.40
C GLU A 359 30.66 -3.87 -0.43
N GLY A 360 29.54 -3.72 0.27
CA GLY A 360 29.05 -4.72 1.21
C GLY A 360 28.63 -6.04 0.54
N ALA A 361 28.14 -5.98 -0.70
CA ALA A 361 27.80 -7.18 -1.47
C ALA A 361 29.01 -8.11 -1.72
N ILE A 362 30.25 -7.61 -1.65
CA ILE A 362 31.47 -8.42 -1.79
C ILE A 362 31.59 -9.48 -0.69
N ALA A 363 31.05 -9.23 0.51
CA ALA A 363 31.08 -10.18 1.63
C ALA A 363 30.32 -11.48 1.29
N GLU A 364 29.24 -11.38 0.51
CA GLU A 364 28.39 -12.50 0.13
C GLU A 364 29.05 -13.51 -0.82
N LEU A 365 30.14 -13.13 -1.50
CA LEU A 365 30.95 -14.05 -2.30
C LEU A 365 31.77 -15.01 -1.43
N ALA A 366 32.20 -14.58 -0.23
CA ALA A 366 32.99 -15.41 0.67
C ALA A 366 32.15 -16.52 1.34
N ALA A 367 30.91 -16.22 1.72
CA ALA A 367 30.00 -17.19 2.35
C ALA A 367 29.75 -18.43 1.47
N SER A 368 29.63 -18.24 0.16
CA SER A 368 29.39 -19.33 -0.80
C SER A 368 30.57 -20.31 -0.89
N ALA A 369 31.81 -19.81 -0.77
CA ALA A 369 33.01 -20.66 -0.78
C ALA A 369 33.13 -21.52 0.49
N ALA A 370 32.76 -20.98 1.66
CA ALA A 370 32.74 -21.73 2.91
C ALA A 370 31.66 -22.84 2.91
N SER A 371 30.49 -22.56 2.34
CA SER A 371 29.42 -23.55 2.18
C SER A 371 29.83 -24.70 1.25
N ALA A 372 30.44 -24.40 0.09
CA ALA A 372 30.93 -25.41 -0.84
C ALA A 372 31.99 -26.35 -0.22
N ALA A 373 32.84 -25.82 0.66
CA ALA A 373 33.85 -26.62 1.38
C ALA A 373 33.24 -27.60 2.41
N GLN A 374 32.03 -27.34 2.92
CA GLN A 374 31.31 -28.23 3.85
C GLN A 374 30.44 -29.28 3.13
N ALA A 375 30.20 -29.12 1.83
CA ALA A 375 29.33 -30.00 1.04
C ALA A 375 30.05 -31.21 0.40
N ALA A 376 31.36 -31.39 0.64
CA ALA A 376 32.15 -32.47 0.05
C ALA A 376 31.89 -33.82 0.76
N PRO A 377 31.35 -34.85 0.09
CA PRO A 377 31.09 -36.15 0.72
C PRO A 377 32.39 -36.94 0.92
N VAL A 378 32.72 -37.26 2.17
CA VAL A 378 33.85 -38.14 2.52
C VAL A 378 33.55 -39.60 2.19
N SER A 379 33.72 -39.97 0.92
CA SER A 379 33.62 -41.34 0.42
C SER A 379 34.93 -42.13 0.62
N GLY A 380 35.22 -42.50 1.87
CA GLY A 380 36.27 -43.47 2.20
C GLY A 380 35.75 -44.92 2.21
N PRO A 381 36.54 -45.92 1.77
CA PRO A 381 36.08 -47.31 1.76
C PRO A 381 35.97 -47.89 3.17
N VAL A 382 34.90 -48.66 3.42
CA VAL A 382 34.62 -49.28 4.71
C VAL A 382 35.51 -50.51 4.95
N ALA A 383 36.16 -50.56 6.10
CA ALA A 383 36.76 -51.78 6.66
C ALA A 383 35.95 -52.21 7.90
N ALA A 384 35.68 -53.51 8.04
CA ALA A 384 34.78 -54.04 9.06
C ALA A 384 35.44 -54.20 10.46
N PRO A 385 34.70 -54.00 11.56
CA PRO A 385 35.18 -54.23 12.92
C PRO A 385 35.12 -55.71 13.34
N VAL A 386 35.87 -56.07 14.39
CA VAL A 386 35.86 -57.39 15.03
C VAL A 386 35.40 -57.27 16.50
N SER A 387 34.61 -58.23 16.98
CA SER A 387 34.08 -58.31 18.36
C SER A 387 35.19 -58.42 19.42
N GLY A 388 35.04 -58.09 20.72
CA GLY A 388 33.94 -57.67 21.61
C GLY A 388 34.48 -57.73 23.07
N PRO A 389 33.70 -57.93 24.16
CA PRO A 389 32.29 -57.64 24.44
C PRO A 389 32.09 -56.77 25.73
N ALA A 390 30.83 -56.59 26.14
CA ALA A 390 30.32 -55.69 27.20
C ALA A 390 30.81 -55.86 28.65
N MET A 391 30.76 -54.77 29.45
CA MET A 391 29.99 -54.69 30.72
C MET A 391 29.94 -53.27 31.35
N ALA A 392 29.03 -53.08 32.32
CA ALA A 392 28.89 -51.97 33.29
C ALA A 392 28.47 -52.60 34.66
N PRO A 393 28.17 -51.89 35.79
CA PRO A 393 28.09 -50.43 36.05
C PRO A 393 28.63 -49.97 37.45
N VAL A 394 28.22 -48.76 37.89
CA VAL A 394 28.06 -48.19 39.28
C VAL A 394 29.25 -47.65 40.14
N SER A 395 29.06 -46.39 40.63
CA SER A 395 29.39 -45.79 41.97
C SER A 395 30.82 -45.68 42.55
N GLY A 396 31.13 -44.50 43.16
CA GLY A 396 32.22 -44.29 44.14
C GLY A 396 32.60 -42.79 44.33
N PRO A 397 32.76 -42.22 45.56
CA PRO A 397 32.89 -40.75 45.73
C PRO A 397 34.07 -40.19 46.59
N ALA A 398 34.25 -38.86 46.48
CA ALA A 398 34.63 -37.88 47.54
C ALA A 398 36.10 -37.43 47.82
N ALA A 399 36.19 -36.17 48.31
CA ALA A 399 37.26 -35.47 49.04
C ALA A 399 38.49 -34.83 48.30
N GLY A 400 38.98 -33.71 48.86
CA GLY A 400 40.20 -32.93 48.47
C GLY A 400 41.39 -33.17 49.44
N PRO A 401 42.16 -32.15 49.96
CA PRO A 401 42.00 -30.68 49.84
C PRO A 401 43.32 -29.79 49.88
N VAL A 402 43.18 -28.48 50.15
CA VAL A 402 44.11 -27.44 50.76
C VAL A 402 45.26 -26.71 50.00
N SER A 403 45.37 -25.40 50.31
CA SER A 403 46.56 -24.49 50.39
C SER A 403 47.25 -23.95 49.10
N GLY A 404 47.76 -22.68 49.05
CA GLY A 404 47.82 -21.59 50.05
C GLY A 404 48.28 -20.21 49.49
N GLY A 405 48.27 -19.13 50.31
CA GLY A 405 48.68 -17.73 49.98
C GLY A 405 50.18 -17.43 50.21
N PRO A 406 50.68 -16.17 50.46
CA PRO A 406 50.00 -14.89 50.84
C PRO A 406 50.39 -13.66 49.95
N GLY A 407 50.08 -12.37 50.21
CA GLY A 407 49.18 -11.66 51.17
C GLY A 407 49.52 -10.16 51.40
N THR A 408 48.81 -9.49 52.34
CA THR A 408 49.16 -8.21 53.06
C THR A 408 49.17 -6.86 52.30
N THR A 409 48.84 -5.65 52.84
CA THR A 409 48.55 -5.20 54.25
C THR A 409 47.78 -3.84 54.37
N THR A 410 46.83 -3.73 55.32
CA THR A 410 46.41 -2.54 56.17
C THR A 410 45.99 -1.17 55.53
N TYR A 411 45.24 -0.26 56.18
CA TYR A 411 45.11 0.12 57.62
C TYR A 411 43.68 0.62 58.01
N GLY A 412 43.34 0.70 59.32
CA GLY A 412 42.05 1.18 59.88
C GLY A 412 42.17 2.51 60.67
N PRO A 413 41.57 2.73 61.87
CA PRO A 413 40.60 1.89 62.63
C PRO A 413 39.52 2.68 63.47
N THR A 414 38.76 1.98 64.35
CA THR A 414 37.91 2.47 65.50
C THR A 414 36.68 3.37 65.21
N GLY A 415 35.58 3.42 65.98
CA GLY A 415 35.09 2.82 67.25
C GLY A 415 33.71 3.46 67.63
N THR A 416 32.89 3.14 68.64
CA THR A 416 32.77 2.11 69.73
C THR A 416 31.30 2.09 70.26
N GLY A 417 30.94 1.28 71.28
CA GLY A 417 29.57 1.21 71.90
C GLY A 417 29.25 2.31 72.95
N GLY A 418 28.16 2.27 73.74
CA GLY A 418 27.06 1.30 73.91
C GLY A 418 26.15 1.64 75.14
N TYR A 419 25.31 0.69 75.58
CA TYR A 419 24.45 0.69 76.82
C TYR A 419 23.19 1.61 76.88
N GLY A 420 22.16 1.13 77.61
CA GLY A 420 21.07 1.92 78.23
C GLY A 420 21.24 2.01 79.76
N PRO A 421 20.34 2.65 80.55
CA PRO A 421 18.97 2.11 80.76
C PRO A 421 17.83 3.13 81.12
N ALA A 422 16.63 2.61 81.37
CA ALA A 422 15.59 3.06 82.34
C ALA A 422 15.21 4.57 82.50
N GLY A 423 14.15 5.00 81.79
CA GLY A 423 12.84 5.37 82.34
C GLY A 423 12.60 6.63 83.21
N THR A 424 11.65 7.48 82.77
CA THR A 424 10.64 8.18 83.61
C THR A 424 9.47 8.69 82.73
N GLY A 425 8.37 9.19 83.32
CA GLY A 425 7.14 9.65 82.60
C GLY A 425 7.26 11.02 81.92
N VAL A 426 6.20 11.67 81.41
CA VAL A 426 4.73 11.51 81.58
C VAL A 426 4.06 11.97 80.26
N TYR A 427 3.10 11.24 79.67
CA TYR A 427 1.64 11.43 79.83
C TYR A 427 0.86 10.25 79.18
N GLY A 428 -0.37 10.01 79.64
CA GLY A 428 -1.38 9.11 79.06
C GLY A 428 -2.76 9.42 79.68
N PRO A 429 -3.74 8.50 79.72
CA PRO A 429 -3.78 7.16 79.12
C PRO A 429 -5.15 6.76 78.48
N ALA A 430 -5.21 5.55 77.90
CA ALA A 430 -6.41 4.71 77.71
C ALA A 430 -7.55 5.22 76.76
N GLY A 431 -8.42 4.35 76.23
CA GLY A 431 -8.51 2.88 76.36
C GLY A 431 -9.53 2.23 75.41
N TYR A 432 -9.64 0.90 75.47
CA TYR A 432 -10.58 0.06 74.70
C TYR A 432 -12.06 0.37 74.99
N GLY A 433 -12.94 0.13 74.02
CA GLY A 433 -14.40 0.07 74.19
C GLY A 433 -15.11 -0.49 72.96
N ASP A 434 -16.08 -1.37 73.16
CA ASP A 434 -16.90 -2.02 72.11
C ASP A 434 -18.41 -1.77 72.38
N GLN A 435 -19.24 -1.96 71.36
CA GLN A 435 -20.71 -2.09 71.37
C GLN A 435 -21.62 -0.89 71.71
N THR A 436 -22.53 -0.62 70.76
CA THR A 436 -23.94 -0.21 70.95
C THR A 436 -24.30 1.15 71.58
N GLY A 437 -25.41 1.72 71.12
CA GLY A 437 -26.07 2.88 71.76
C GLY A 437 -26.76 3.79 70.72
N ALA A 438 -27.92 4.36 71.08
CA ALA A 438 -28.67 5.25 70.20
C ALA A 438 -29.30 6.43 70.96
N GLY A 439 -29.51 7.55 70.26
CA GLY A 439 -30.64 8.46 70.53
C GLY A 439 -30.35 9.91 70.95
N SER A 440 -31.20 10.82 70.42
CA SER A 440 -31.53 12.18 70.91
C SER A 440 -30.52 13.34 70.72
N GLY A 441 -31.05 14.53 70.42
CA GLY A 441 -30.34 15.84 70.33
C GLY A 441 -30.53 16.67 71.63
N PRO A 442 -30.99 17.96 71.61
CA PRO A 442 -31.57 18.74 70.50
C PRO A 442 -31.21 20.28 70.50
N ILE A 443 -32.06 21.11 69.84
CA ILE A 443 -32.26 22.58 69.96
C ILE A 443 -31.48 23.51 68.98
N GLY A 444 -32.22 24.50 68.39
CA GLY A 444 -31.76 25.58 67.50
C GLY A 444 -31.59 26.95 68.21
N PRO A 445 -32.07 28.11 67.69
CA PRO A 445 -33.10 28.37 66.67
C PRO A 445 -32.47 28.91 65.35
N ALA A 446 -32.92 29.88 64.51
CA ALA A 446 -33.99 30.91 64.53
C ALA A 446 -34.46 31.35 63.10
N SER A 447 -34.90 32.61 62.92
CA SER A 447 -35.52 33.16 61.68
C SER A 447 -35.33 34.70 61.59
N PRO A 448 -35.72 35.42 60.50
CA PRO A 448 -37.13 35.74 60.18
C PRO A 448 -37.52 35.73 58.66
N ALA A 449 -38.79 36.05 58.35
CA ALA A 449 -39.43 36.03 57.02
C ALA A 449 -39.91 37.48 56.59
N PRO A 450 -41.05 37.82 55.90
CA PRO A 450 -42.27 37.02 55.57
C PRO A 450 -43.11 37.35 54.26
N TYR A 451 -44.17 36.54 54.04
CA TYR A 451 -45.48 36.84 53.36
C TYR A 451 -45.58 37.06 51.82
N LEU A 452 -46.69 36.74 51.09
CA LEU A 452 -48.05 36.22 51.44
C LEU A 452 -48.81 35.56 50.25
N SER A 453 -49.70 34.56 50.51
CA SER A 453 -50.92 34.13 49.73
C SER A 453 -50.81 33.58 48.27
N SER A 454 -51.65 32.63 47.78
CA SER A 454 -52.67 31.73 48.40
C SER A 454 -53.19 30.62 47.43
N GLU A 455 -53.14 29.34 47.88
CA GLU A 455 -54.19 28.26 47.90
C GLU A 455 -55.17 27.94 46.72
N PRO A 456 -55.96 26.81 46.75
CA PRO A 456 -55.93 25.61 47.63
C PRO A 456 -56.08 24.20 46.96
N MET A 457 -55.63 23.14 47.67
CA MET A 457 -56.19 21.75 47.83
C MET A 457 -56.69 20.90 46.61
N SER A 458 -56.95 19.58 46.65
CA SER A 458 -57.14 18.57 47.74
C SER A 458 -56.53 17.19 47.38
N ALA A 459 -56.48 16.25 48.35
CA ALA A 459 -55.91 14.90 48.23
C ALA A 459 -56.96 13.78 48.61
N PRO A 460 -56.62 12.47 48.63
CA PRO A 460 -57.53 11.37 48.21
C PRO A 460 -58.17 10.56 49.36
N PRO A 461 -58.96 9.51 49.02
CA PRO A 461 -59.05 8.30 49.85
C PRO A 461 -58.83 6.97 49.08
N GLY A 462 -58.65 5.89 49.85
CA GLY A 462 -58.42 4.51 49.39
C GLY A 462 -59.68 3.61 49.32
N PRO A 463 -59.52 2.26 49.33
CA PRO A 463 -60.48 1.33 48.72
C PRO A 463 -61.39 0.54 49.68
N MET A 464 -62.47 -0.06 49.14
CA MET A 464 -63.06 -1.34 49.59
C MET A 464 -63.98 -1.95 48.50
N ALA A 465 -64.58 -3.14 48.74
CA ALA A 465 -65.12 -4.00 47.67
C ALA A 465 -66.50 -4.66 47.94
N ALA A 466 -67.21 -5.00 46.85
CA ALA A 466 -68.39 -5.91 46.75
C ALA A 466 -69.71 -5.45 47.45
N PRO A 467 -70.90 -6.09 47.23
CA PRO A 467 -71.23 -7.26 46.41
C PRO A 467 -72.29 -7.01 45.27
N PRO A 468 -73.49 -7.65 45.13
CA PRO A 468 -73.74 -8.50 43.96
C PRO A 468 -74.99 -8.19 43.07
N LEU A 469 -75.26 -9.12 42.13
CA LEU A 469 -76.21 -9.11 40.98
C LEU A 469 -77.71 -8.92 41.28
N PRO A 470 -78.51 -8.55 40.25
CA PRO A 470 -79.54 -9.47 39.75
C PRO A 470 -79.54 -9.68 38.21
N VAL A 471 -80.60 -10.32 37.66
CA VAL A 471 -80.65 -11.02 36.35
C VAL A 471 -81.83 -10.55 35.47
N VAL A 472 -81.73 -10.64 34.11
CA VAL A 472 -82.78 -11.20 33.17
C VAL A 472 -82.47 -10.93 31.66
N SER A 473 -82.37 -12.05 30.91
CA SER A 473 -82.67 -12.39 29.49
C SER A 473 -82.38 -11.49 28.24
N PRO A 474 -82.16 -12.09 27.02
CA PRO A 474 -81.70 -11.39 25.80
C PRO A 474 -82.62 -11.46 24.55
N PRO A 475 -82.29 -10.73 23.46
CA PRO A 475 -82.84 -10.96 22.10
C PRO A 475 -82.00 -11.93 21.22
N ALA A 476 -82.56 -12.32 20.06
CA ALA A 476 -82.15 -13.50 19.28
C ALA A 476 -80.94 -13.34 18.30
N PRO A 477 -80.25 -14.44 17.93
CA PRO A 477 -79.04 -14.38 17.08
C PRO A 477 -79.32 -14.32 15.57
N ARG A 478 -78.53 -13.55 14.83
CA ARG A 478 -78.47 -13.58 13.35
C ARG A 478 -77.03 -13.73 12.82
N ARG A 479 -76.70 -14.96 12.39
CA ARG A 479 -75.67 -15.33 11.40
C ARG A 479 -74.26 -14.69 11.53
N LEU A 480 -73.57 -14.97 12.63
CA LEU A 480 -72.12 -14.71 12.76
C LEU A 480 -71.28 -15.43 11.68
N TRP A 481 -71.66 -16.65 11.29
CA TRP A 481 -70.86 -17.51 10.40
C TRP A 481 -70.56 -16.91 9.01
N GLN A 482 -71.46 -16.11 8.42
CA GLN A 482 -71.18 -15.50 7.12
C GLN A 482 -70.14 -14.36 7.19
N ARG A 483 -70.04 -13.65 8.33
CA ARG A 483 -68.97 -12.66 8.56
C ARG A 483 -67.66 -13.35 8.98
N ALA A 484 -67.73 -14.38 9.81
CA ALA A 484 -66.57 -15.19 10.19
C ALA A 484 -65.93 -15.85 8.95
N GLY A 485 -66.73 -16.41 8.03
CA GLY A 485 -66.24 -16.97 6.78
C GLY A 485 -65.52 -15.95 5.89
N VAL A 486 -66.13 -14.78 5.67
CA VAL A 486 -65.50 -13.71 4.85
C VAL A 486 -64.23 -13.18 5.51
N LEU A 487 -64.20 -12.94 6.83
CA LEU A 487 -62.96 -12.55 7.52
C LEU A 487 -61.90 -13.66 7.45
N ALA A 488 -62.26 -14.92 7.64
CA ALA A 488 -61.32 -16.03 7.54
C ALA A 488 -60.73 -16.16 6.14
N SER A 489 -61.54 -15.97 5.08
CA SER A 489 -61.02 -15.93 3.70
C SER A 489 -60.18 -14.68 3.42
N ALA A 490 -60.52 -13.52 3.99
CA ALA A 490 -59.74 -12.29 3.81
C ALA A 490 -58.39 -12.37 4.53
N VAL A 491 -58.36 -12.89 5.76
CA VAL A 491 -57.13 -13.17 6.52
C VAL A 491 -56.32 -14.27 5.85
N GLY A 492 -56.97 -15.31 5.31
CA GLY A 492 -56.31 -16.36 4.52
C GLY A 492 -55.67 -15.82 3.24
N VAL A 493 -56.37 -14.97 2.48
CA VAL A 493 -55.83 -14.30 1.29
C VAL A 493 -54.72 -13.32 1.67
N LEU A 494 -54.85 -12.56 2.77
CA LEU A 494 -53.78 -11.68 3.26
C LEU A 494 -52.56 -12.47 3.75
N LEU A 495 -52.73 -13.64 4.38
CA LEU A 495 -51.63 -14.53 4.76
C LEU A 495 -50.96 -15.16 3.53
N VAL A 496 -51.74 -15.60 2.53
CA VAL A 496 -51.17 -16.11 1.27
C VAL A 496 -50.46 -15.00 0.50
N LEU A 497 -51.02 -13.79 0.43
CA LEU A 497 -50.35 -12.64 -0.18
C LEU A 497 -49.12 -12.21 0.62
N ALA A 498 -49.14 -12.28 1.95
CA ALA A 498 -47.97 -12.02 2.79
C ALA A 498 -46.90 -13.10 2.65
N LEU A 499 -47.26 -14.38 2.47
CA LEU A 499 -46.33 -15.49 2.23
C LEU A 499 -45.81 -15.51 0.79
N VAL A 500 -46.58 -15.06 -0.19
CA VAL A 500 -46.14 -14.86 -1.58
C VAL A 500 -45.31 -13.58 -1.71
N ALA A 501 -45.61 -12.52 -0.96
CA ALA A 501 -44.79 -11.32 -0.88
C ALA A 501 -43.49 -11.57 -0.10
N ALA A 502 -43.53 -12.28 1.04
CA ALA A 502 -42.33 -12.63 1.80
C ALA A 502 -41.50 -13.74 1.12
N GLY A 503 -42.15 -14.72 0.49
CA GLY A 503 -41.47 -15.74 -0.32
C GLY A 503 -40.91 -15.17 -1.62
N GLY A 504 -41.63 -14.22 -2.24
CA GLY A 504 -41.14 -13.45 -3.39
C GLY A 504 -39.99 -12.54 -3.02
N TRP A 505 -40.11 -11.79 -1.91
CA TRP A 505 -39.01 -10.99 -1.33
C TRP A 505 -37.81 -11.88 -1.06
N TRP A 506 -37.95 -12.96 -0.30
CA TRP A 506 -36.90 -13.94 -0.01
C TRP A 506 -36.30 -14.61 -1.26
N TYR A 507 -37.06 -14.73 -2.36
CA TYR A 507 -36.57 -15.23 -3.64
C TYR A 507 -35.80 -14.16 -4.43
N PHE A 508 -36.25 -12.90 -4.41
CA PHE A 508 -35.61 -11.76 -5.10
C PHE A 508 -34.46 -11.12 -4.30
N THR A 509 -34.41 -11.30 -2.97
CA THR A 509 -33.30 -10.89 -2.09
C THR A 509 -32.41 -12.06 -1.68
N ARG A 510 -32.60 -13.26 -2.27
CA ARG A 510 -31.60 -14.32 -2.20
C ARG A 510 -30.55 -14.06 -3.26
N GLU A 511 -29.35 -13.72 -2.82
CA GLU A 511 -28.18 -13.48 -3.65
C GLU A 511 -27.70 -14.81 -4.27
N THR A 512 -28.33 -15.22 -5.36
CA THR A 512 -28.06 -16.51 -6.03
C THR A 512 -26.59 -16.62 -6.40
N PRO A 513 -25.89 -17.69 -5.98
CA PRO A 513 -24.54 -17.97 -6.47
C PRO A 513 -24.53 -18.09 -7.99
N VAL A 514 -23.48 -17.57 -8.61
CA VAL A 514 -23.28 -17.61 -10.05
C VAL A 514 -23.10 -19.06 -10.50
N ASP A 515 -23.93 -19.52 -11.45
CA ASP A 515 -23.71 -20.85 -12.06
C ASP A 515 -22.62 -20.75 -13.13
N PHE A 516 -21.39 -20.85 -12.65
CA PHE A 516 -20.17 -20.76 -13.44
C PHE A 516 -20.10 -21.83 -14.54
N VAL A 517 -19.70 -21.42 -15.75
CA VAL A 517 -19.49 -22.29 -16.92
C VAL A 517 -18.20 -21.93 -17.64
N ALA A 518 -17.60 -22.91 -18.32
CA ALA A 518 -16.37 -22.72 -19.09
C ALA A 518 -16.47 -21.54 -20.08
N LEU A 519 -15.40 -20.74 -20.17
CA LEU A 519 -15.36 -19.45 -20.85
C LEU A 519 -15.72 -19.56 -22.34
N LYS A 520 -16.82 -18.89 -22.72
CA LYS A 520 -17.29 -18.79 -24.11
C LYS A 520 -17.06 -17.38 -24.61
N SER A 521 -16.23 -17.20 -25.63
CA SER A 521 -16.06 -15.87 -26.23
C SER A 521 -17.36 -15.41 -26.92
N THR A 522 -17.75 -14.16 -26.69
CA THR A 522 -19.04 -13.62 -27.12
C THR A 522 -18.86 -12.63 -28.27
N GLY A 523 -19.21 -13.07 -29.49
CA GLY A 523 -19.28 -12.19 -30.66
C GLY A 523 -17.92 -11.78 -31.24
N PRO A 524 -17.86 -10.68 -32.00
CA PRO A 524 -16.62 -10.16 -32.57
C PRO A 524 -15.75 -9.45 -31.51
N THR A 525 -14.45 -9.41 -31.75
CA THR A 525 -13.48 -8.66 -30.93
C THR A 525 -13.41 -7.19 -31.35
N VAL A 526 -12.77 -6.35 -30.52
CA VAL A 526 -12.45 -4.97 -30.89
C VAL A 526 -10.93 -4.82 -31.02
N PRO A 527 -10.35 -4.89 -32.24
CA PRO A 527 -8.93 -4.68 -32.45
C PRO A 527 -8.54 -3.23 -32.14
N TYR A 528 -7.31 -3.01 -31.66
CA TYR A 528 -6.84 -1.67 -31.31
C TYR A 528 -6.62 -0.78 -32.54
N GLY A 529 -6.19 -1.37 -33.65
CA GLY A 529 -5.67 -0.70 -34.85
C GLY A 529 -4.35 -1.34 -35.25
N ASP A 530 -3.50 -0.57 -35.93
CA ASP A 530 -2.08 -0.90 -36.08
C ASP A 530 -1.30 -0.52 -34.81
N GLY A 531 -0.31 -1.34 -34.44
CA GLY A 531 0.48 -1.17 -33.20
C GLY A 531 -0.15 -1.79 -31.94
N SER A 532 0.57 -1.67 -30.83
CA SER A 532 0.13 -2.10 -29.49
C SER A 532 -0.10 -0.89 -28.59
N PRO A 533 -1.17 -0.84 -27.78
CA PRO A 533 -1.47 0.28 -26.89
C PRO A 533 -0.57 0.29 -25.64
N ASP A 534 0.03 1.44 -25.33
CA ASP A 534 0.81 1.67 -24.10
C ASP A 534 -0.07 1.64 -22.84
N ARG A 535 -1.31 2.14 -22.95
CA ARG A 535 -2.31 2.16 -21.87
C ARG A 535 -3.64 1.58 -22.36
N VAL A 536 -4.29 0.79 -21.51
CA VAL A 536 -5.59 0.14 -21.75
C VAL A 536 -6.45 0.17 -20.48
N ALA A 537 -7.75 0.42 -20.61
CA ALA A 537 -8.72 0.33 -19.52
C ALA A 537 -10.08 -0.16 -20.02
N SER A 538 -10.78 -0.96 -19.20
CA SER A 538 -12.19 -1.30 -19.41
C SER A 538 -13.04 -0.95 -18.18
N TYR A 539 -14.34 -0.74 -18.39
CA TYR A 539 -15.32 -0.49 -17.33
C TYR A 539 -16.68 -1.07 -17.74
N THR A 540 -17.07 -2.19 -17.14
CA THR A 540 -18.32 -2.92 -17.47
C THR A 540 -19.49 -2.45 -16.60
N LEU A 541 -20.49 -1.78 -17.17
CA LEU A 541 -21.67 -1.27 -16.48
C LEU A 541 -22.95 -1.86 -17.08
N GLY A 542 -23.56 -2.83 -16.39
CA GLY A 542 -24.69 -3.59 -16.91
C GLY A 542 -24.33 -4.36 -18.18
N ASP A 543 -25.15 -4.24 -19.22
CA ASP A 543 -24.96 -4.89 -20.53
C ASP A 543 -23.95 -4.19 -21.46
N VAL A 544 -23.26 -3.14 -20.99
CA VAL A 544 -22.30 -2.35 -21.79
C VAL A 544 -20.95 -2.29 -21.10
N THR A 545 -19.88 -2.62 -21.83
CA THR A 545 -18.51 -2.27 -21.43
C THR A 545 -18.03 -1.06 -22.21
N TYR A 546 -17.43 -0.11 -21.48
CA TYR A 546 -16.64 0.96 -22.05
C TYR A 546 -15.18 0.51 -22.10
N LEU A 547 -14.48 0.88 -23.16
CA LEU A 547 -13.11 0.49 -23.47
C LEU A 547 -12.34 1.75 -23.83
N ALA A 548 -11.12 1.92 -23.33
CA ALA A 548 -10.23 3.01 -23.72
C ALA A 548 -8.81 2.47 -23.93
N TRP A 549 -8.12 2.93 -24.97
CA TRP A 549 -6.75 2.54 -25.28
C TRP A 549 -5.97 3.63 -26.02
N THR A 550 -4.64 3.64 -25.91
CA THR A 550 -3.79 4.57 -26.67
C THR A 550 -3.51 4.05 -28.08
N ARG A 551 -3.51 4.97 -29.06
CA ARG A 551 -3.09 4.71 -30.44
C ARG A 551 -2.65 6.02 -31.08
N ASP A 552 -1.48 6.05 -31.73
CA ASP A 552 -0.94 7.21 -32.45
C ASP A 552 -0.90 8.52 -31.61
N LYS A 553 -0.59 8.39 -30.31
CA LYS A 553 -0.65 9.45 -29.27
C LYS A 553 -2.05 10.00 -28.94
N ALA A 554 -3.10 9.48 -29.54
CA ALA A 554 -4.48 9.73 -29.14
C ALA A 554 -5.00 8.64 -28.20
N VAL A 555 -6.14 8.90 -27.55
CA VAL A 555 -6.94 7.88 -26.86
C VAL A 555 -8.14 7.53 -27.73
N ASP A 556 -8.30 6.27 -28.11
CA ASP A 556 -9.54 5.73 -28.65
C ASP A 556 -10.44 5.27 -27.50
N VAL A 557 -11.74 5.52 -27.60
CA VAL A 557 -12.76 5.05 -26.66
C VAL A 557 -13.89 4.36 -27.42
N ALA A 558 -14.40 3.25 -26.91
CA ALA A 558 -15.52 2.51 -27.49
C ALA A 558 -16.52 2.04 -26.43
N ALA A 559 -17.75 1.78 -26.86
CA ALA A 559 -18.73 1.01 -26.09
C ALA A 559 -19.07 -0.29 -26.83
N VAL A 560 -19.19 -1.40 -26.09
CA VAL A 560 -19.50 -2.73 -26.61
C VAL A 560 -20.62 -3.34 -25.78
N ASN A 561 -21.63 -3.91 -26.42
CA ASN A 561 -22.64 -4.70 -25.71
C ASN A 561 -22.05 -6.10 -25.38
N VAL A 562 -21.90 -6.41 -24.09
CA VAL A 562 -21.16 -7.61 -23.66
C VAL A 562 -21.85 -8.91 -24.07
N ALA A 563 -23.19 -8.94 -24.07
CA ALA A 563 -23.98 -10.12 -24.46
C ALA A 563 -23.82 -10.53 -25.93
N THR A 564 -23.46 -9.60 -26.83
CA THR A 564 -23.32 -9.86 -28.28
C THR A 564 -21.92 -9.64 -28.83
N GLY A 565 -20.97 -9.12 -28.03
CA GLY A 565 -19.67 -8.61 -28.48
C GLY A 565 -19.77 -7.40 -29.42
N LYS A 566 -20.97 -6.90 -29.72
CA LYS A 566 -21.16 -5.89 -30.77
C LYS A 566 -20.74 -4.52 -30.26
N ARG A 567 -19.73 -3.94 -30.90
CA ARG A 567 -19.35 -2.53 -30.76
C ARG A 567 -20.54 -1.62 -31.12
N LEU A 568 -20.98 -0.81 -30.16
CA LEU A 568 -22.08 0.13 -30.27
C LEU A 568 -21.62 1.43 -30.93
N TRP A 569 -20.48 1.95 -30.47
CA TRP A 569 -19.78 3.09 -31.04
C TRP A 569 -18.28 3.02 -30.72
N GLN A 570 -17.48 3.79 -31.47
CA GLN A 570 -16.08 4.06 -31.21
C GLN A 570 -15.76 5.50 -31.63
N LYS A 571 -14.96 6.21 -30.86
CA LYS A 571 -14.45 7.55 -31.16
C LYS A 571 -13.06 7.75 -30.57
N GLN A 572 -12.24 8.49 -31.29
CA GLN A 572 -11.11 9.19 -30.70
C GLN A 572 -11.62 10.23 -29.68
N ALA A 573 -11.06 10.20 -28.48
CA ALA A 573 -11.34 11.15 -27.41
C ALA A 573 -10.56 12.47 -27.60
N PRO A 574 -10.96 13.55 -26.91
CA PRO A 574 -10.21 14.82 -26.89
C PRO A 574 -8.92 14.76 -26.05
N ALA A 575 -8.71 13.68 -25.29
CA ALA A 575 -7.52 13.49 -24.46
C ALA A 575 -6.32 13.00 -25.27
N GLY A 576 -5.13 13.52 -24.94
CA GLY A 576 -3.85 12.95 -25.36
C GLY A 576 -3.52 11.66 -24.60
N ALA A 577 -2.75 10.77 -25.23
CA ALA A 577 -2.28 9.52 -24.62
C ALA A 577 -1.29 9.74 -23.46
N ASP A 578 -0.61 10.89 -23.47
CA ASP A 578 0.25 11.38 -22.41
C ASP A 578 -0.55 11.82 -21.17
N VAL A 579 -1.60 12.62 -21.37
CA VAL A 579 -2.47 13.11 -20.29
C VAL A 579 -3.27 11.98 -19.64
N TRP A 580 -3.83 11.03 -20.41
CA TRP A 580 -4.79 10.05 -19.89
C TRP A 580 -4.15 8.85 -19.16
N GLU A 581 -4.66 8.51 -17.97
CA GLU A 581 -4.31 7.28 -17.22
C GLU A 581 -5.51 6.44 -16.81
N LYS A 582 -6.53 7.04 -16.16
CA LYS A 582 -7.65 6.30 -15.56
C LYS A 582 -8.95 6.58 -16.31
N MET A 583 -9.80 5.57 -16.43
CA MET A 583 -11.16 5.72 -16.96
C MET A 583 -12.17 5.27 -15.91
N TYR A 584 -13.25 6.04 -15.77
CA TYR A 584 -14.40 5.71 -14.93
C TYR A 584 -15.68 5.85 -15.77
N ALA A 585 -16.71 5.04 -15.53
CA ALA A 585 -18.02 5.26 -16.15
C ALA A 585 -19.16 5.16 -15.14
N GLY A 586 -20.14 6.04 -15.28
CA GLY A 586 -21.42 5.97 -14.59
C GLY A 586 -22.58 6.18 -15.56
N PRO A 587 -23.84 6.03 -15.14
CA PRO A 587 -25.01 6.09 -16.02
C PRO A 587 -25.16 7.41 -16.82
N ALA A 588 -24.49 8.48 -16.40
CA ALA A 588 -24.59 9.82 -16.98
C ALA A 588 -23.34 10.30 -17.75
N GLY A 589 -22.22 9.57 -17.70
CA GLY A 589 -20.94 10.00 -18.31
C GLY A 589 -19.81 8.99 -18.19
N ILE A 590 -18.87 9.04 -19.14
CA ILE A 590 -17.57 8.37 -19.05
C ILE A 590 -16.53 9.45 -18.75
N VAL A 591 -15.72 9.27 -17.71
CA VAL A 591 -14.64 10.18 -17.34
C VAL A 591 -13.32 9.62 -17.84
N LEU A 592 -12.58 10.41 -18.62
CA LEU A 592 -11.15 10.20 -18.82
C LEU A 592 -10.41 11.13 -17.86
N PHE A 593 -9.61 10.54 -16.97
CA PHE A 593 -8.96 11.22 -15.88
C PHE A 593 -7.44 11.35 -16.12
N PRO A 594 -6.83 12.50 -15.81
CA PRO A 594 -5.41 12.73 -16.02
C PRO A 594 -4.51 11.83 -15.16
N GLY A 595 -3.27 11.65 -15.62
CA GLY A 595 -2.39 10.57 -15.17
C GLY A 595 -1.28 11.00 -14.25
N SER A 596 -1.34 10.53 -13.00
CA SER A 596 -0.51 11.02 -11.91
C SER A 596 -0.39 12.54 -11.95
N ILE A 597 -1.39 13.25 -11.43
CA ILE A 597 -1.27 14.69 -11.21
C ILE A 597 -0.26 14.89 -10.06
N SER A 598 1.03 14.78 -10.38
CA SER A 598 2.19 15.22 -9.60
C SER A 598 2.63 16.62 -10.03
N SER A 599 2.02 17.11 -11.12
CA SER A 599 2.18 18.42 -11.70
C SER A 599 1.49 19.49 -10.88
N SER A 600 2.12 20.67 -10.82
CA SER A 600 1.55 21.91 -10.31
C SER A 600 0.80 22.69 -11.38
N GLU A 601 0.79 22.21 -12.63
CA GLU A 601 -0.05 22.69 -13.72
C GLU A 601 -1.40 21.92 -13.72
N PRO A 602 -2.57 22.57 -13.92
CA PRO A 602 -3.86 21.87 -13.97
C PRO A 602 -4.02 21.02 -15.24
N GLU A 603 -4.44 19.76 -15.08
CA GLU A 603 -4.65 18.83 -16.20
C GLU A 603 -6.14 18.55 -16.48
N PRO A 604 -6.56 18.45 -17.76
CA PRO A 604 -7.97 18.37 -18.12
C PRO A 604 -8.57 16.98 -17.85
N MET A 605 -9.50 16.89 -16.90
CA MET A 605 -10.45 15.78 -16.79
C MET A 605 -11.57 15.98 -17.83
N PHE A 606 -11.76 15.00 -18.71
CA PHE A 606 -12.80 15.04 -19.75
C PHE A 606 -13.99 14.14 -19.40
N VAL A 607 -15.21 14.60 -19.68
CA VAL A 607 -16.42 13.79 -19.55
C VAL A 607 -17.12 13.62 -20.91
N LEU A 608 -17.28 12.37 -21.32
CA LEU A 608 -17.86 11.94 -22.60
C LEU A 608 -19.27 11.35 -22.41
N ASP A 609 -20.05 11.31 -23.48
CA ASP A 609 -21.39 10.74 -23.47
C ASP A 609 -21.41 9.21 -23.66
N PRO A 610 -22.04 8.44 -22.76
CA PRO A 610 -22.05 6.99 -22.84
C PRO A 610 -22.82 6.44 -24.05
N GLY A 611 -23.72 7.24 -24.65
CA GLY A 611 -24.51 6.82 -25.80
C GLY A 611 -23.78 6.93 -27.14
N ASN A 612 -22.72 7.73 -27.25
CA ASN A 612 -22.06 8.00 -28.55
C ASN A 612 -20.57 8.44 -28.50
N GLY A 613 -19.98 8.58 -27.32
CA GLY A 613 -18.57 8.97 -27.13
C GLY A 613 -18.23 10.45 -27.36
N SER A 614 -19.20 11.35 -27.61
CA SER A 614 -18.91 12.78 -27.78
C SER A 614 -18.49 13.44 -26.46
N PRO A 615 -17.55 14.40 -26.46
CA PRO A 615 -17.30 15.26 -25.30
C PRO A 615 -18.57 16.01 -24.88
N LYS A 616 -18.81 16.09 -23.57
CA LYS A 616 -19.92 16.85 -22.96
C LYS A 616 -19.39 18.11 -22.30
N TRP A 617 -18.33 17.95 -21.51
CA TRP A 617 -17.61 19.02 -20.84
C TRP A 617 -16.21 18.52 -20.43
N GLN A 618 -15.34 19.46 -20.07
CA GLN A 618 -14.05 19.19 -19.45
C GLN A 618 -13.88 20.14 -18.25
N ARG A 619 -13.03 19.77 -17.31
CA ARG A 619 -12.63 20.62 -16.19
C ARG A 619 -11.20 20.26 -15.82
N ASP A 620 -10.35 21.26 -15.64
CA ASP A 620 -8.99 21.03 -15.17
C ASP A 620 -9.00 20.66 -13.67
N VAL A 621 -8.08 19.79 -13.28
CA VAL A 621 -7.88 19.28 -11.92
C VAL A 621 -6.39 19.31 -11.57
N THR A 622 -6.05 19.53 -10.30
CA THR A 622 -4.65 19.67 -9.86
C THR A 622 -4.20 18.52 -8.95
N SER A 623 -2.89 18.43 -8.73
CA SER A 623 -2.21 17.46 -7.85
C SER A 623 -2.80 17.32 -6.45
N ASN A 624 -3.41 18.39 -5.96
CA ASN A 624 -3.93 18.46 -4.61
C ASN A 624 -5.48 18.36 -4.57
N GLU A 625 -6.18 18.30 -5.71
CA GLU A 625 -7.63 18.10 -5.75
C GLU A 625 -8.03 16.62 -5.69
N ARG A 626 -8.86 16.26 -4.70
CA ARG A 626 -9.39 14.89 -4.57
C ARG A 626 -10.76 14.77 -5.21
N VAL A 627 -10.86 13.99 -6.28
CA VAL A 627 -12.11 13.71 -7.01
C VAL A 627 -12.72 12.37 -6.58
N LEU A 628 -14.04 12.35 -6.36
CA LEU A 628 -14.81 11.20 -5.89
C LEU A 628 -16.10 11.05 -6.71
N PHE A 629 -16.21 9.97 -7.48
CA PHE A 629 -17.36 9.70 -8.35
C PHE A 629 -18.51 9.01 -7.59
N PHE A 630 -19.72 9.53 -7.70
CA PHE A 630 -20.99 8.93 -7.23
C PHE A 630 -22.03 9.09 -8.35
N GLU A 631 -23.07 8.26 -8.45
CA GLU A 631 -24.06 8.43 -9.53
C GLU A 631 -24.75 9.81 -9.52
N ALA A 632 -25.01 10.35 -8.33
CA ALA A 632 -25.74 11.61 -8.18
C ALA A 632 -24.91 12.89 -8.42
N ALA A 633 -23.57 12.83 -8.34
CA ALA A 633 -22.65 13.93 -8.61
C ALA A 633 -21.18 13.46 -8.67
N ILE A 634 -20.33 14.20 -9.40
CA ILE A 634 -18.87 14.11 -9.27
C ILE A 634 -18.45 15.06 -8.16
N VAL A 635 -17.90 14.57 -7.05
CA VAL A 635 -17.49 15.41 -5.92
C VAL A 635 -16.02 15.77 -6.05
N VAL A 636 -15.68 17.04 -5.86
CA VAL A 636 -14.30 17.56 -5.89
C VAL A 636 -13.98 18.28 -4.57
N GLN A 637 -12.88 17.91 -3.93
CA GLN A 637 -12.31 18.54 -2.73
C GLN A 637 -11.05 19.32 -3.12
N SER A 638 -10.91 20.56 -2.62
CA SER A 638 -9.75 21.42 -2.93
C SER A 638 -8.46 21.02 -2.21
N GLU A 639 -7.34 21.49 -2.76
CA GLU A 639 -5.94 21.36 -2.32
C GLU A 639 -5.70 21.43 -0.80
N ASP A 640 -6.38 22.36 -0.16
CA ASP A 640 -6.26 22.72 1.25
C ASP A 640 -7.35 22.09 2.12
N GLY A 641 -8.16 21.19 1.54
CA GLY A 641 -9.40 20.67 2.10
C GLY A 641 -10.49 21.73 2.31
N LYS A 642 -10.27 23.01 1.93
CA LYS A 642 -11.12 24.12 2.36
C LYS A 642 -12.48 24.20 1.65
N SER A 643 -12.66 23.47 0.56
CA SER A 643 -13.93 23.35 -0.12
C SER A 643 -14.19 21.92 -0.58
N VAL A 644 -15.47 21.52 -0.56
CA VAL A 644 -15.97 20.32 -1.22
C VAL A 644 -17.21 20.70 -2.03
N SER A 645 -17.20 20.35 -3.31
CA SER A 645 -18.24 20.71 -4.27
C SER A 645 -18.80 19.46 -4.97
N GLY A 646 -20.09 19.46 -5.30
CA GLY A 646 -20.71 18.43 -6.13
C GLY A 646 -21.01 18.99 -7.52
N LEU A 647 -20.40 18.41 -8.54
CA LEU A 647 -20.59 18.75 -9.96
C LEU A 647 -21.66 17.87 -10.60
N ASP A 648 -22.45 18.43 -11.50
CA ASP A 648 -23.43 17.71 -12.30
C ASP A 648 -22.78 16.92 -13.44
N TRP A 649 -23.06 15.62 -13.53
CA TRP A 649 -22.52 14.73 -14.58
C TRP A 649 -22.84 15.17 -16.01
N ARG A 650 -23.97 15.84 -16.25
CA ARG A 650 -24.39 16.20 -17.60
C ARG A 650 -23.74 17.50 -18.08
N THR A 651 -23.44 18.42 -17.18
CA THR A 651 -23.06 19.81 -17.51
C THR A 651 -21.76 20.31 -16.89
N GLY A 652 -21.15 19.59 -15.94
CA GLY A 652 -19.96 20.01 -15.20
C GLY A 652 -20.21 21.12 -14.16
N ASN A 653 -21.39 21.74 -14.16
CA ASN A 653 -21.74 22.82 -13.26
C ASN A 653 -21.80 22.36 -11.80
N GLN A 654 -21.37 23.22 -10.88
CA GLN A 654 -21.49 23.01 -9.44
C GLN A 654 -22.96 23.03 -9.01
N LYS A 655 -23.49 21.89 -8.56
CA LYS A 655 -24.82 21.73 -7.96
C LYS A 655 -24.88 22.31 -6.55
N TRP A 656 -23.80 22.11 -5.79
CA TRP A 656 -23.66 22.56 -4.40
C TRP A 656 -22.18 22.71 -4.05
N GLY A 657 -21.88 23.54 -3.04
CA GLY A 657 -20.54 23.73 -2.49
C GLY A 657 -20.60 23.91 -0.98
N LEU A 658 -19.64 23.31 -0.27
CA LEU A 658 -19.48 23.38 1.17
C LEU A 658 -18.09 23.94 1.47
N GLY A 659 -18.02 24.99 2.29
CA GLY A 659 -16.77 25.43 2.89
C GLY A 659 -16.26 24.42 3.94
N ASN A 660 -15.01 24.61 4.35
CA ASN A 660 -14.43 23.82 5.43
C ASN A 660 -15.17 24.03 6.76
N ARG A 661 -14.85 23.16 7.70
CA ARG A 661 -14.81 23.58 9.09
C ARG A 661 -13.49 24.27 9.40
N THR A 662 -13.55 25.21 10.32
CA THR A 662 -12.37 25.76 10.96
C THR A 662 -12.41 25.46 12.45
N ASP A 663 -11.26 25.48 13.10
CA ASP A 663 -11.20 25.65 14.56
C ASP A 663 -11.53 27.11 14.95
N ASP A 664 -11.55 27.38 16.25
CA ASP A 664 -11.82 28.70 16.84
C ASP A 664 -10.81 29.79 16.41
N GLU A 665 -9.65 29.39 15.87
CA GLU A 665 -8.62 30.28 15.32
C GLU A 665 -8.82 30.57 13.81
N ASN A 666 -9.86 30.02 13.19
CA ASN A 666 -10.15 30.03 11.74
C ASN A 666 -9.18 29.19 10.88
N ASN A 667 -8.38 28.28 11.45
CA ASN A 667 -7.53 27.39 10.65
C ASN A 667 -8.37 26.31 9.97
N ALA A 668 -8.01 25.95 8.75
CA ALA A 668 -8.64 24.87 8.01
C ALA A 668 -8.49 23.52 8.72
N LEU A 669 -9.60 22.85 9.05
CA LEU A 669 -9.55 21.51 9.61
C LEU A 669 -9.21 20.49 8.51
N ALA A 670 -8.28 19.58 8.83
CA ALA A 670 -7.95 18.46 7.97
C ALA A 670 -9.16 17.52 7.87
N THR A 671 -9.70 17.33 6.66
CA THR A 671 -10.95 16.58 6.45
C THR A 671 -10.72 15.25 5.73
N ARG A 672 -10.87 14.15 6.48
CA ARG A 672 -10.88 12.80 5.90
C ARG A 672 -12.26 12.48 5.32
N ASN A 673 -12.27 12.06 4.06
CA ASN A 673 -13.47 11.70 3.30
C ASN A 673 -13.68 10.17 3.27
N VAL A 674 -14.88 9.71 3.66
CA VAL A 674 -15.30 8.31 3.55
C VAL A 674 -16.61 8.24 2.77
N LYS A 675 -16.69 7.35 1.77
CA LYS A 675 -17.92 7.03 1.04
C LYS A 675 -18.80 6.13 1.88
N VAL A 676 -20.11 6.36 1.89
CA VAL A 676 -21.07 5.39 2.44
C VAL A 676 -21.38 4.35 1.36
N GLU A 677 -21.08 3.08 1.63
CA GLU A 677 -21.37 1.98 0.71
C GLU A 677 -22.88 1.64 0.69
N ALA A 678 -23.39 1.39 -0.52
CA ALA A 678 -24.80 1.14 -0.81
C ALA A 678 -25.15 -0.35 -0.71
N GLY A 679 -24.85 -0.96 0.45
CA GLY A 679 -25.11 -2.38 0.70
C GLY A 679 -24.26 -3.32 -0.15
N ASP A 680 -24.74 -4.55 -0.34
CA ASP A 680 -24.03 -5.63 -1.04
C ASP A 680 -24.20 -5.62 -2.58
N GLU A 681 -24.58 -4.48 -3.17
CA GLU A 681 -24.74 -4.36 -4.63
C GLU A 681 -23.45 -4.72 -5.39
N ALA A 682 -23.62 -5.40 -6.53
CA ALA A 682 -22.52 -5.90 -7.35
C ALA A 682 -21.70 -4.73 -7.94
N SER A 683 -20.58 -4.43 -7.31
CA SER A 683 -19.67 -3.38 -7.73
C SER A 683 -19.11 -3.65 -9.12
N VAL A 684 -19.05 -2.62 -9.97
CA VAL A 684 -18.20 -2.67 -11.17
C VAL A 684 -16.76 -2.82 -10.69
N ALA A 685 -16.17 -3.98 -10.96
CA ALA A 685 -14.92 -4.38 -10.38
C ALA A 685 -13.79 -4.41 -11.41
N SER A 686 -12.63 -3.97 -10.97
CA SER A 686 -11.36 -3.91 -11.70
C SER A 686 -10.21 -3.87 -10.69
N MET A 687 -9.01 -4.21 -11.14
CA MET A 687 -8.12 -5.03 -10.32
C MET A 687 -7.07 -4.30 -9.48
N SER A 688 -7.08 -2.97 -9.45
CA SER A 688 -6.25 -2.18 -8.52
C SER A 688 -6.89 -1.97 -7.15
N GLY A 689 -8.20 -2.21 -7.00
CA GLY A 689 -8.99 -1.70 -5.86
C GLY A 689 -9.15 -0.17 -5.83
N ASP A 690 -8.43 0.54 -6.71
CA ASP A 690 -8.25 1.99 -6.74
C ASP A 690 -9.02 2.66 -7.90
N GLN A 691 -9.67 1.88 -8.78
CA GLN A 691 -10.75 2.44 -9.57
C GLN A 691 -11.91 2.81 -8.63
N VAL A 692 -11.95 4.09 -8.27
CA VAL A 692 -12.95 4.76 -7.45
C VAL A 692 -14.38 4.34 -7.85
N ARG A 693 -14.90 3.30 -7.18
CA ARG A 693 -16.25 2.73 -7.38
C ARG A 693 -17.27 3.86 -7.51
N VAL A 694 -17.95 4.00 -8.65
CA VAL A 694 -19.08 4.95 -8.78
C VAL A 694 -20.17 4.45 -7.85
N THR A 695 -20.33 5.11 -6.69
CA THR A 695 -21.25 4.63 -5.65
C THR A 695 -22.69 4.80 -6.12
N PRO A 696 -23.49 3.73 -6.17
CA PRO A 696 -24.83 3.76 -6.72
C PRO A 696 -25.87 4.36 -5.76
N GLY A 697 -27.01 4.75 -6.32
CA GLY A 697 -28.27 4.93 -5.59
C GLY A 697 -28.59 6.34 -5.08
N ASP A 698 -29.89 6.62 -5.01
CA ASP A 698 -30.44 7.79 -4.33
C ASP A 698 -30.21 7.68 -2.81
N GLY A 699 -29.56 8.68 -2.22
CA GLY A 699 -29.14 8.66 -0.81
C GLY A 699 -27.63 8.42 -0.60
N ALA A 700 -26.84 8.37 -1.66
CA ALA A 700 -25.38 8.40 -1.63
C ALA A 700 -24.86 9.52 -0.69
N ARG A 701 -23.94 9.14 0.21
CA ARG A 701 -23.44 10.00 1.29
C ARG A 701 -21.91 10.03 1.35
N LEU A 702 -21.41 11.19 1.75
CA LEU A 702 -20.02 11.45 2.06
C LEU A 702 -19.90 11.78 3.55
N LEU A 703 -18.98 11.12 4.26
CA LEU A 703 -18.61 11.46 5.63
C LEU A 703 -17.32 12.26 5.63
N GLN A 704 -17.35 13.44 6.24
CA GLN A 704 -16.18 14.26 6.53
C GLN A 704 -15.92 14.27 8.03
N PHE A 705 -14.74 13.83 8.42
CA PHE A 705 -14.27 13.88 9.81
C PHE A 705 -13.37 15.09 10.00
N ASP A 706 -13.58 15.84 11.08
CA ASP A 706 -12.69 16.91 11.53
C ASP A 706 -11.90 16.49 12.80
N LYS A 707 -10.78 17.18 13.07
CA LYS A 707 -9.86 16.83 14.17
C LYS A 707 -10.45 17.08 15.58
N ASP A 708 -11.51 17.89 15.68
CA ASP A 708 -12.05 18.45 16.92
C ASP A 708 -13.47 17.90 17.27
N GLN A 709 -13.72 16.65 16.88
CA GLN A 709 -14.85 15.79 17.28
C GLN A 709 -16.19 15.93 16.53
N GLY A 710 -16.18 16.44 15.31
CA GLY A 710 -17.34 16.45 14.40
C GLY A 710 -17.21 15.47 13.22
N MET A 711 -18.25 14.67 13.00
CA MET A 711 -18.51 14.02 11.70
C MET A 711 -19.61 14.78 10.97
N ARG A 712 -19.28 15.37 9.81
CA ARG A 712 -20.22 15.96 8.86
C ARG A 712 -20.66 14.91 7.84
N VAL A 713 -21.93 14.52 7.88
CA VAL A 713 -22.60 13.70 6.87
C VAL A 713 -23.13 14.64 5.78
N VAL A 714 -22.80 14.38 4.50
CA VAL A 714 -23.25 15.17 3.34
C VAL A 714 -24.05 14.28 2.38
N GLU A 715 -25.27 14.70 2.03
CA GLU A 715 -26.09 14.08 0.98
C GLU A 715 -25.54 14.50 -0.39
N VAL A 716 -24.91 13.58 -1.14
CA VAL A 716 -24.17 13.90 -2.38
C VAL A 716 -25.08 14.42 -3.50
N ALA A 717 -26.36 14.04 -3.49
CA ALA A 717 -27.34 14.53 -4.47
C ALA A 717 -27.64 16.05 -4.33
N SER A 718 -27.55 16.60 -3.11
CA SER A 718 -28.12 17.91 -2.75
C SER A 718 -27.18 18.87 -2.03
N GLY A 719 -26.08 18.38 -1.44
CA GLY A 719 -25.20 19.13 -0.55
C GLY A 719 -25.72 19.34 0.87
N LYS A 720 -26.90 18.80 1.23
CA LYS A 720 -27.43 18.92 2.60
C LYS A 720 -26.47 18.26 3.60
N GLN A 721 -26.05 19.03 4.60
CA GLN A 721 -25.14 18.59 5.66
C GLN A 721 -25.88 18.31 6.98
N ARG A 722 -25.41 17.30 7.72
CA ARG A 722 -25.78 16.99 9.11
C ARG A 722 -24.50 16.78 9.92
N THR A 723 -24.52 17.16 11.20
CA THR A 723 -23.40 16.87 12.12
C THR A 723 -23.78 15.78 13.10
N VAL A 724 -22.84 14.86 13.34
CA VAL A 724 -22.79 13.97 14.51
C VAL A 724 -21.59 14.41 15.36
N THR A 725 -21.80 14.58 16.66
CA THR A 725 -20.81 15.12 17.61
C THR A 725 -20.31 14.05 18.60
N GLY A 726 -19.13 14.26 19.20
CA GLY A 726 -18.52 13.26 20.07
C GLY A 726 -17.92 12.10 19.26
N VAL A 727 -17.31 12.43 18.13
CA VAL A 727 -16.67 11.48 17.23
C VAL A 727 -15.16 11.56 17.45
N GLU A 728 -14.59 10.55 18.11
CA GLU A 728 -13.13 10.46 18.31
C GLU A 728 -12.51 9.76 17.10
N VAL A 729 -11.81 10.52 16.26
CA VAL A 729 -11.11 10.06 15.04
C VAL A 729 -9.77 10.76 14.93
N ASP A 730 -8.72 9.97 14.73
CA ASP A 730 -7.40 10.43 14.27
C ASP A 730 -7.20 10.10 12.78
N SER A 731 -6.02 10.39 12.22
CA SER A 731 -5.73 10.12 10.80
C SER A 731 -5.79 8.62 10.46
N GLU A 732 -5.38 7.75 11.39
CA GLU A 732 -5.16 6.32 11.18
C GLU A 732 -6.39 5.46 11.49
N THR A 733 -7.36 5.98 12.26
CA THR A 733 -8.56 5.28 12.74
C THR A 733 -9.24 4.50 11.60
N PRO A 734 -9.42 3.18 11.69
CA PRO A 734 -10.17 2.45 10.68
C PRO A 734 -11.66 2.80 10.70
N ILE A 735 -12.22 3.11 9.52
CA ILE A 735 -13.62 3.58 9.36
C ILE A 735 -14.29 2.83 8.20
N LEU A 736 -15.44 2.22 8.46
CA LEU A 736 -16.42 1.82 7.46
C LEU A 736 -17.67 2.70 7.57
N ALA A 737 -18.35 2.94 6.46
CA ALA A 737 -19.71 3.44 6.48
C ALA A 737 -20.57 2.71 5.46
N ALA A 738 -21.70 2.17 5.89
CA ALA A 738 -22.58 1.35 5.06
C ALA A 738 -24.03 1.62 5.44
N GLY A 739 -24.87 1.92 4.45
CA GLY A 739 -26.25 2.33 4.66
C GLY A 739 -26.38 3.50 5.66
N ASP A 740 -27.14 3.28 6.72
CA ASP A 740 -27.41 4.29 7.77
C ASP A 740 -26.43 4.30 8.94
N LYS A 741 -25.31 3.57 8.85
CA LYS A 741 -24.34 3.39 9.94
C LYS A 741 -22.91 3.76 9.53
N ALA A 742 -22.15 4.25 10.50
CA ALA A 742 -20.68 4.30 10.44
C ALA A 742 -20.06 3.50 11.59
N TYR A 743 -18.98 2.79 11.31
CA TYR A 743 -18.27 1.91 12.23
C TYR A 743 -16.81 2.32 12.33
N LEU A 744 -16.39 2.75 13.50
CA LEU A 744 -15.06 3.28 13.80
C LEU A 744 -14.32 2.33 14.74
N VAL A 745 -13.07 1.99 14.43
CA VAL A 745 -12.22 1.15 15.29
C VAL A 745 -11.26 2.03 16.08
N VAL A 746 -11.71 2.52 17.24
CA VAL A 746 -10.95 3.48 18.05
C VAL A 746 -9.89 2.73 18.87
N VAL A 747 -8.62 2.98 18.56
CA VAL A 747 -7.46 2.34 19.22
C VAL A 747 -7.24 2.95 20.60
N SER A 748 -6.94 2.11 21.60
CA SER A 748 -6.63 2.54 22.97
C SER A 748 -5.77 1.48 23.68
N ASN A 749 -6.11 1.09 24.91
CA ASN A 749 -5.54 -0.08 25.59
C ASN A 749 -6.10 -1.39 25.00
N GLY A 750 -5.87 -1.58 23.71
CA GLY A 750 -6.59 -2.51 22.83
C GLY A 750 -7.29 -1.71 21.74
N TYR A 751 -8.56 -2.01 21.46
CA TYR A 751 -9.40 -1.20 20.57
C TYR A 751 -10.90 -1.36 20.87
N GLN A 752 -11.71 -0.38 20.46
CA GLN A 752 -13.17 -0.41 20.53
C GLN A 752 -13.79 -0.30 19.15
N VAL A 753 -14.72 -1.19 18.81
CA VAL A 753 -15.59 -1.02 17.64
C VAL A 753 -16.80 -0.19 18.06
N ARG A 754 -16.96 1.00 17.48
CA ARG A 754 -17.99 1.97 17.80
C ARG A 754 -18.91 2.23 16.61
N GLU A 755 -20.21 2.06 16.80
CA GLU A 755 -21.25 2.33 15.80
C GLU A 755 -21.91 3.69 16.03
N TYR A 756 -22.08 4.44 14.94
CA TYR A 756 -22.76 5.72 14.89
C TYR A 756 -23.95 5.64 13.92
N ASP A 757 -25.11 6.07 14.37
CA ASP A 757 -26.33 6.20 13.56
C ASP A 757 -26.26 7.50 12.74
N LEU A 758 -26.21 7.39 11.41
CA LEU A 758 -26.14 8.55 10.51
C LEU A 758 -27.50 9.28 10.38
N THR A 759 -28.58 8.63 10.82
CA THR A 759 -29.95 9.17 10.77
C THR A 759 -30.31 10.03 12.00
N LYS A 760 -29.60 9.89 13.13
CA LYS A 760 -29.93 10.54 14.42
C LYS A 760 -28.70 11.14 15.11
N PRO A 761 -28.81 12.31 15.77
CA PRO A 761 -27.74 12.78 16.67
C PRO A 761 -27.69 11.89 17.92
N GLY A 762 -26.49 11.47 18.33
CA GLY A 762 -26.29 10.63 19.51
C GLY A 762 -24.83 10.28 19.76
N LYS A 763 -24.56 9.69 20.94
CA LYS A 763 -23.26 9.08 21.25
C LYS A 763 -23.16 7.70 20.58
N ALA A 764 -21.94 7.25 20.31
CA ALA A 764 -21.69 5.95 19.73
C ALA A 764 -22.19 4.79 20.60
N ARG A 765 -22.68 3.72 19.97
CA ARG A 765 -22.83 2.41 20.60
C ARG A 765 -21.51 1.67 20.51
N VAL A 766 -20.86 1.38 21.64
CA VAL A 766 -19.72 0.45 21.67
C VAL A 766 -20.27 -0.95 21.40
N ILE A 767 -19.92 -1.52 20.26
CA ILE A 767 -20.30 -2.89 19.87
C ILE A 767 -19.36 -3.89 20.52
N PHE A 768 -18.06 -3.64 20.46
CA PHE A 768 -17.04 -4.58 20.91
C PHE A 768 -15.85 -3.84 21.51
N THR A 769 -15.17 -4.47 22.47
CA THR A 769 -13.93 -3.98 23.07
C THR A 769 -12.96 -5.14 23.18
N GLU A 770 -11.81 -5.01 22.55
CA GLU A 770 -10.65 -5.85 22.82
C GLU A 770 -9.80 -5.15 23.88
N ALA A 771 -9.47 -5.87 24.96
CA ALA A 771 -8.72 -5.35 26.11
C ALA A 771 -7.22 -5.73 26.05
N ASN A 772 -6.83 -6.63 25.15
CA ASN A 772 -5.43 -6.93 24.90
C ASN A 772 -4.77 -5.82 24.09
N SER A 773 -3.96 -4.98 24.75
CA SER A 773 -3.27 -3.85 24.13
C SER A 773 -2.24 -4.22 23.06
N ALA A 774 -1.82 -5.49 22.98
CA ALA A 774 -0.96 -5.99 21.91
C ALA A 774 -1.73 -6.19 20.58
N ARG A 775 -3.05 -6.35 20.60
CA ARG A 775 -3.87 -6.44 19.39
C ARG A 775 -4.08 -5.07 18.76
N LYS A 776 -3.91 -4.99 17.46
CA LYS A 776 -4.11 -3.79 16.63
C LYS A 776 -4.89 -4.12 15.37
N VAL A 777 -5.63 -3.13 14.89
CA VAL A 777 -6.40 -3.15 13.65
C VAL A 777 -5.92 -1.95 12.85
N THR A 778 -5.48 -2.17 11.62
CA THR A 778 -4.84 -1.16 10.75
C THR A 778 -5.58 -0.96 9.44
N THR A 779 -6.58 -1.80 9.14
CA THR A 779 -7.38 -1.73 7.91
C THR A 779 -8.85 -1.42 8.24
N PRO A 780 -9.57 -0.68 7.37
CA PRO A 780 -11.01 -0.50 7.50
C PRO A 780 -11.74 -1.84 7.67
N PRO A 781 -12.77 -1.91 8.53
CA PRO A 781 -13.67 -3.07 8.54
C PRO A 781 -14.47 -3.14 7.23
N VAL A 782 -14.95 -4.33 6.90
CA VAL A 782 -15.94 -4.60 5.85
C VAL A 782 -17.19 -5.25 6.47
N LEU A 783 -18.33 -5.19 5.78
CA LEU A 783 -19.46 -6.06 6.13
C LEU A 783 -19.10 -7.53 5.79
N CYS A 784 -19.61 -8.46 6.58
CA CYS A 784 -19.54 -9.89 6.27
C CYS A 784 -20.83 -10.58 6.75
N GLY A 785 -21.97 -10.00 6.35
CA GLY A 785 -23.33 -10.40 6.66
C GLY A 785 -24.09 -9.25 7.34
N GLU A 786 -25.42 -9.28 7.24
CA GLU A 786 -26.33 -8.18 7.66
C GLU A 786 -25.97 -7.52 9.00
N ASN A 787 -25.64 -8.34 10.00
CA ASN A 787 -25.29 -7.89 11.35
C ASN A 787 -23.81 -8.16 11.73
N ARG A 788 -22.87 -8.37 10.79
CA ARG A 788 -21.46 -8.70 11.09
C ARG A 788 -20.44 -7.81 10.39
N LEU A 789 -19.41 -7.42 11.15
CA LEU A 789 -18.22 -6.72 10.66
C LEU A 789 -17.03 -7.66 10.66
N CYS A 790 -16.26 -7.68 9.57
CA CYS A 790 -14.97 -8.37 9.48
C CYS A 790 -13.84 -7.35 9.33
N PHE A 791 -12.73 -7.54 10.04
CA PHE A 791 -11.53 -6.70 9.94
C PHE A 791 -10.26 -7.49 10.22
N ILE A 792 -9.11 -6.92 9.86
CA ILE A 792 -7.80 -7.55 10.04
C ILE A 792 -7.21 -7.11 11.39
N GLU A 793 -6.93 -8.08 12.24
CA GLU A 793 -6.23 -7.91 13.51
C GLU A 793 -4.81 -8.51 13.41
N HIS A 794 -3.83 -7.87 14.06
CA HIS A 794 -2.49 -8.42 14.24
C HIS A 794 -1.98 -8.15 15.65
N ASN A 795 -1.01 -8.96 16.11
CA ASN A 795 -0.35 -8.78 17.40
C ASN A 795 0.94 -7.98 17.22
N GLY A 796 0.95 -6.74 17.72
CA GLY A 796 2.05 -5.80 17.50
C GLY A 796 2.18 -5.45 16.02
N SER A 797 3.21 -5.99 15.38
CA SER A 797 3.63 -5.62 14.03
C SER A 797 4.08 -6.82 13.18
N ASP A 798 3.82 -8.05 13.61
CA ASP A 798 4.19 -9.28 12.88
C ASP A 798 3.08 -9.74 11.91
N ALA A 799 3.36 -9.72 10.61
CA ALA A 799 2.45 -10.19 9.56
C ALA A 799 2.11 -11.70 9.66
N LYS A 800 2.89 -12.52 10.38
CA LYS A 800 2.53 -13.94 10.64
C LYS A 800 1.50 -14.07 11.76
N SER A 801 1.33 -13.03 12.57
CA SER A 801 0.33 -12.98 13.65
C SER A 801 -1.05 -12.51 13.20
N THR A 802 -1.21 -12.20 11.90
CA THR A 802 -2.43 -11.67 11.29
C THR A 802 -3.61 -12.63 11.37
N GLN A 803 -4.78 -12.08 11.68
CA GLN A 803 -6.05 -12.79 11.89
C GLN A 803 -7.20 -12.00 11.25
N VAL A 804 -8.16 -12.70 10.65
CA VAL A 804 -9.47 -12.11 10.34
C VAL A 804 -10.35 -12.26 11.57
N VAL A 805 -10.93 -11.16 12.01
CA VAL A 805 -11.81 -11.07 13.18
C VAL A 805 -13.21 -10.66 12.73
N ALA A 806 -14.22 -11.44 13.10
CA ALA A 806 -15.62 -11.14 12.87
C ALA A 806 -16.33 -10.75 14.18
N VAL A 807 -17.02 -9.61 14.18
CA VAL A 807 -17.79 -9.08 15.31
C VAL A 807 -19.27 -9.02 14.95
N ASP A 808 -20.11 -9.57 15.83
CA ASP A 808 -21.55 -9.46 15.78
C ASP A 808 -21.99 -8.07 16.29
N THR A 809 -22.56 -7.28 15.39
CA THR A 809 -22.98 -5.89 15.62
C THR A 809 -24.29 -5.79 16.39
N GLU A 810 -25.13 -6.82 16.40
CA GLU A 810 -26.38 -6.81 17.15
C GLU A 810 -26.11 -7.27 18.59
N ALA A 811 -25.51 -8.46 18.74
CA ALA A 811 -25.24 -9.07 20.05
C ALA A 811 -24.00 -8.49 20.77
N GLY A 812 -23.23 -7.61 20.13
CA GLY A 812 -22.13 -6.88 20.77
C GLY A 812 -20.97 -7.77 21.23
N LYS A 813 -20.57 -8.73 20.40
CA LYS A 813 -19.61 -9.78 20.77
C LYS A 813 -18.74 -10.24 19.61
N LEU A 814 -17.62 -10.87 19.93
CA LEU A 814 -16.84 -11.64 18.96
C LEU A 814 -17.70 -12.79 18.41
N ALA A 815 -17.84 -12.88 17.08
CA ALA A 815 -18.43 -14.04 16.42
C ALA A 815 -17.37 -15.12 16.21
N TRP A 816 -16.25 -14.76 15.57
CA TRP A 816 -15.07 -15.64 15.42
C TRP A 816 -13.79 -14.84 15.17
N ARG A 817 -12.65 -15.52 15.29
CA ARG A 817 -11.30 -15.02 15.04
C ARG A 817 -10.50 -16.18 14.44
N LYS A 818 -9.92 -15.99 13.25
CA LYS A 818 -9.28 -17.05 12.45
C LYS A 818 -7.91 -16.57 11.97
N ALA A 819 -6.92 -17.47 11.91
CA ALA A 819 -5.58 -17.11 11.43
C ALA A 819 -5.60 -16.84 9.93
N ALA A 820 -4.92 -15.78 9.50
CA ALA A 820 -4.80 -15.40 8.09
C ALA A 820 -3.46 -14.68 7.85
N PRO A 821 -2.31 -15.41 7.92
CA PRO A 821 -0.98 -14.80 7.83
C PRO A 821 -0.78 -13.98 6.55
N GLY A 822 -0.20 -12.79 6.67
CA GLY A 822 0.11 -11.90 5.54
C GLY A 822 -1.09 -11.17 4.91
N VAL A 823 -2.33 -11.41 5.36
CA VAL A 823 -3.52 -10.74 4.80
C VAL A 823 -3.52 -9.26 5.13
N ASN A 824 -3.78 -8.43 4.12
CA ASN A 824 -3.83 -6.97 4.23
C ASN A 824 -5.04 -6.34 3.48
N ARG A 825 -5.74 -7.10 2.62
CA ARG A 825 -7.03 -6.69 2.02
C ARG A 825 -8.14 -7.66 2.41
N LEU A 826 -9.33 -7.13 2.69
CA LEU A 826 -10.60 -7.87 2.77
C LEU A 826 -11.55 -7.33 1.69
N GLU A 827 -12.30 -8.21 1.04
CA GLU A 827 -13.47 -7.86 0.22
C GLU A 827 -14.72 -8.57 0.78
N PRO A 828 -15.86 -7.87 0.94
CA PRO A 828 -17.10 -8.46 1.45
C PRO A 828 -17.64 -9.53 0.49
N MET A 829 -18.09 -10.66 1.02
CA MET A 829 -18.68 -11.78 0.27
C MET A 829 -20.03 -12.16 0.87
N GLY A 830 -20.95 -11.18 0.91
CA GLY A 830 -22.27 -11.35 1.54
C GLY A 830 -22.11 -11.81 2.98
N THR A 831 -22.50 -13.05 3.30
CA THR A 831 -22.34 -13.64 4.63
C THR A 831 -20.91 -14.01 5.05
N GLY A 832 -19.92 -13.91 4.16
CA GLY A 832 -18.51 -14.20 4.43
C GLY A 832 -17.56 -13.09 3.98
N VAL A 833 -16.27 -13.40 3.86
CA VAL A 833 -15.24 -12.43 3.47
C VAL A 833 -14.10 -13.08 2.68
N LEU A 834 -13.67 -12.42 1.60
CA LEU A 834 -12.51 -12.80 0.80
C LEU A 834 -11.29 -12.03 1.30
N ALA A 835 -10.42 -12.71 2.03
CA ALA A 835 -9.17 -12.19 2.56
C ALA A 835 -8.04 -12.39 1.53
N THR A 836 -7.19 -11.39 1.31
CA THR A 836 -6.07 -11.48 0.35
C THR A 836 -4.79 -10.88 0.91
N THR A 837 -3.66 -11.51 0.57
CA THR A 837 -2.31 -10.99 0.79
C THR A 837 -1.82 -10.26 -0.47
N ASP A 838 -1.35 -9.02 -0.36
CA ASP A 838 -0.59 -8.37 -1.43
C ASP A 838 0.91 -8.69 -1.34
N GLY A 839 1.62 -8.52 -2.45
CA GLY A 839 3.04 -8.85 -2.59
C GLY A 839 3.31 -9.64 -3.89
N SER A 840 4.53 -10.16 -4.02
CA SER A 840 5.00 -10.87 -5.23
C SER A 840 4.49 -12.31 -5.41
N THR A 841 3.73 -12.82 -4.43
CA THR A 841 3.02 -14.11 -4.50
C THR A 841 1.68 -13.99 -3.75
N PRO A 842 0.70 -13.25 -4.31
CA PRO A 842 -0.56 -13.00 -3.65
C PRO A 842 -1.39 -14.28 -3.50
N VAL A 843 -2.04 -14.44 -2.35
CA VAL A 843 -2.91 -15.58 -2.02
C VAL A 843 -4.22 -15.05 -1.45
N SER A 844 -5.34 -15.55 -1.96
CA SER A 844 -6.68 -15.27 -1.42
C SER A 844 -7.27 -16.47 -0.68
N GLN A 845 -7.77 -16.21 0.53
CA GLN A 845 -8.48 -17.13 1.40
C GLN A 845 -9.95 -16.66 1.50
N LEU A 846 -10.91 -17.53 1.22
CA LEU A 846 -12.33 -17.23 1.40
C LEU A 846 -12.79 -17.80 2.75
N PHE A 847 -13.41 -16.98 3.59
CA PHE A 847 -14.00 -17.37 4.87
C PHE A 847 -15.53 -17.32 4.80
N ASP A 848 -16.19 -18.40 5.26
CA ASP A 848 -17.65 -18.48 5.34
C ASP A 848 -18.24 -17.71 6.55
N ALA A 849 -19.55 -17.89 6.81
CA ALA A 849 -20.25 -17.24 7.91
C ALA A 849 -19.71 -17.64 9.31
N ASP A 850 -19.21 -18.87 9.47
CA ASP A 850 -18.62 -19.39 10.71
C ASP A 850 -17.07 -19.24 10.73
N GLY A 851 -16.52 -18.58 9.71
CA GLY A 851 -15.10 -18.36 9.50
C GLY A 851 -14.35 -19.62 9.11
N ASN A 852 -15.00 -20.64 8.56
CA ASN A 852 -14.30 -21.79 7.99
C ASN A 852 -13.66 -21.36 6.67
N GLN A 853 -12.47 -21.88 6.41
CA GLN A 853 -11.73 -21.58 5.18
C GLN A 853 -12.29 -22.42 4.03
N VAL A 854 -12.91 -21.76 3.07
CA VAL A 854 -13.58 -22.34 1.89
C VAL A 854 -12.58 -22.65 0.77
N ILE A 855 -11.49 -21.89 0.68
CA ILE A 855 -10.37 -22.11 -0.26
C ILE A 855 -9.13 -22.55 0.56
N PRO A 856 -8.74 -23.83 0.55
CA PRO A 856 -7.60 -24.33 1.32
C PRO A 856 -6.23 -23.94 0.74
N ASP A 857 -5.19 -24.07 1.58
CA ASP A 857 -3.81 -23.59 1.35
C ASP A 857 -3.06 -24.22 0.16
N ASP A 858 -3.59 -25.27 -0.48
CA ASP A 858 -2.97 -25.89 -1.66
C ASP A 858 -3.22 -25.10 -2.96
N ALA A 859 -4.14 -24.12 -2.93
CA ALA A 859 -4.38 -23.13 -3.98
C ALA A 859 -3.24 -22.08 -4.11
N LYS A 860 -2.06 -22.54 -4.56
CA LYS A 860 -0.88 -21.69 -4.75
C LYS A 860 -1.15 -20.49 -5.66
N ALA A 861 -0.81 -19.30 -5.16
CA ALA A 861 -0.67 -18.04 -5.92
C ALA A 861 -1.92 -17.61 -6.73
N THR A 862 -3.13 -17.87 -6.21
CA THR A 862 -4.37 -17.36 -6.81
C THR A 862 -4.79 -16.01 -6.23
N VAL A 863 -5.11 -15.04 -7.09
CA VAL A 863 -5.79 -13.80 -6.67
C VAL A 863 -7.28 -13.95 -6.89
N GLY A 864 -8.04 -13.82 -5.81
CA GLY A 864 -9.49 -13.79 -5.83
C GLY A 864 -10.05 -12.37 -5.99
N VAL A 865 -11.16 -12.24 -6.71
CA VAL A 865 -11.92 -11.00 -6.86
C VAL A 865 -13.43 -11.27 -6.77
N ARG A 866 -14.18 -10.35 -6.15
CA ARG A 866 -15.65 -10.44 -6.03
C ARG A 866 -16.32 -10.34 -7.39
N VAL A 867 -17.31 -11.20 -7.66
CA VAL A 867 -18.24 -11.08 -8.82
C VAL A 867 -19.59 -10.57 -8.34
N ASN A 868 -20.12 -11.21 -7.29
CA ASN A 868 -21.32 -10.80 -6.57
C ASN A 868 -21.13 -11.19 -5.08
N PRO A 869 -22.10 -10.98 -4.19
CA PRO A 869 -21.99 -11.37 -2.78
C PRO A 869 -21.63 -12.84 -2.55
N SER A 870 -22.21 -13.75 -3.32
CA SER A 870 -22.08 -15.19 -3.13
C SER A 870 -21.02 -15.85 -4.03
N SER A 871 -20.26 -15.09 -4.83
CA SER A 871 -19.41 -15.63 -5.91
C SER A 871 -18.18 -14.75 -6.23
N SER A 872 -17.05 -15.40 -6.51
CA SER A 872 -15.77 -14.79 -6.89
C SER A 872 -15.10 -15.49 -8.07
N LEU A 873 -14.20 -14.78 -8.75
CA LEU A 873 -13.24 -15.37 -9.71
C LEU A 873 -11.88 -15.51 -9.03
N LEU A 874 -11.22 -16.65 -9.20
CA LEU A 874 -9.82 -16.86 -8.85
C LEU A 874 -8.97 -16.87 -10.12
N PHE A 875 -7.99 -15.97 -10.21
CA PHE A 875 -7.00 -15.92 -11.29
C PHE A 875 -5.74 -16.66 -10.84
N SER A 876 -5.21 -17.57 -11.66
CA SER A 876 -4.06 -18.44 -11.31
C SER A 876 -2.68 -17.76 -11.31
N ARG A 877 -2.63 -16.42 -11.43
CA ARG A 877 -1.42 -15.60 -11.38
C ARG A 877 -1.76 -14.24 -10.78
N GLN A 878 -0.74 -13.55 -10.29
CA GLN A 878 -0.83 -12.11 -9.98
C GLN A 878 -1.21 -11.30 -11.23
N PHE A 879 -1.72 -10.09 -11.01
CA PHE A 879 -2.19 -9.24 -12.10
C PHE A 879 -1.04 -8.56 -12.85
N SER A 880 -1.22 -8.37 -14.15
CA SER A 880 -0.22 -7.93 -15.11
C SER A 880 -0.83 -6.94 -16.12
N THR A 881 -0.07 -5.89 -16.44
CA THR A 881 -0.35 -4.96 -17.55
C THR A 881 -0.10 -5.60 -18.92
N TYR A 882 0.79 -6.58 -19.01
CA TYR A 882 1.08 -7.35 -20.21
C TYR A 882 0.18 -8.58 -20.34
N ALA A 883 -0.08 -9.00 -21.57
CA ALA A 883 -0.85 -10.22 -21.83
C ALA A 883 -0.09 -11.50 -21.49
N ASP A 884 -0.69 -12.36 -20.67
CA ASP A 884 -0.10 -13.61 -20.18
C ASP A 884 -1.19 -14.70 -19.99
N ASP A 885 -0.79 -15.96 -19.96
CA ASP A 885 -1.68 -17.13 -19.86
C ASP A 885 -2.15 -17.37 -18.42
N VAL A 886 -3.37 -16.96 -18.11
CA VAL A 886 -3.97 -17.10 -16.78
C VAL A 886 -5.15 -18.08 -16.83
N ALA A 887 -5.17 -19.05 -15.93
CA ALA A 887 -6.32 -19.91 -15.70
C ALA A 887 -7.28 -19.23 -14.71
N LEU A 888 -8.58 -19.35 -14.96
CA LEU A 888 -9.63 -18.85 -14.08
C LEU A 888 -10.45 -20.01 -13.52
N ASP A 889 -10.80 -19.90 -12.25
CA ASP A 889 -11.85 -20.69 -11.60
C ASP A 889 -12.92 -19.76 -11.04
N GLY A 890 -14.19 -20.16 -11.12
CA GLY A 890 -15.27 -19.54 -10.36
C GLY A 890 -15.45 -20.25 -9.03
N VAL A 891 -15.58 -19.51 -7.94
CA VAL A 891 -15.82 -20.05 -6.59
C VAL A 891 -17.04 -19.38 -5.97
N THR A 892 -17.95 -20.17 -5.42
CA THR A 892 -19.10 -19.68 -4.66
C THR A 892 -18.89 -19.80 -3.15
N ILE A 893 -19.64 -19.03 -2.37
CA ILE A 893 -19.48 -18.92 -0.91
C ILE A 893 -19.75 -20.22 -0.13
N ASP A 894 -20.43 -21.18 -0.75
CA ASP A 894 -20.66 -22.55 -0.26
C ASP A 894 -19.53 -23.55 -0.65
N GLY A 895 -18.52 -23.10 -1.38
CA GLY A 895 -17.33 -23.88 -1.73
C GLY A 895 -17.37 -24.65 -3.05
N LYS A 896 -18.40 -24.49 -3.88
CA LYS A 896 -18.39 -25.03 -5.26
C LYS A 896 -17.37 -24.24 -6.12
N ARG A 897 -16.19 -24.84 -6.31
CA ARG A 897 -15.17 -24.40 -7.28
C ARG A 897 -15.45 -25.01 -8.66
N THR A 898 -15.44 -24.18 -9.69
CA THR A 898 -15.75 -24.56 -11.08
C THR A 898 -14.66 -24.02 -12.01
N ALA A 899 -13.97 -24.91 -12.73
CA ALA A 899 -12.91 -24.50 -13.65
C ALA A 899 -13.49 -23.81 -14.90
N LEU A 900 -13.05 -22.58 -15.16
CA LEU A 900 -13.55 -21.75 -16.26
C LEU A 900 -12.69 -21.87 -17.53
N GLY A 901 -11.40 -22.22 -17.37
CA GLY A 901 -10.43 -22.39 -18.45
C GLY A 901 -9.31 -21.36 -18.41
N SER A 902 -8.52 -21.25 -19.48
CA SER A 902 -7.39 -20.34 -19.57
C SER A 902 -7.56 -19.31 -20.69
N ILE A 903 -7.08 -18.09 -20.44
CA ILE A 903 -7.10 -16.97 -21.39
C ILE A 903 -5.75 -16.23 -21.37
N ASN A 904 -5.33 -15.74 -22.54
CA ASN A 904 -4.15 -14.90 -22.68
C ASN A 904 -4.57 -13.43 -22.65
N VAL A 905 -4.36 -12.74 -21.52
CA VAL A 905 -4.90 -11.39 -21.28
C VAL A 905 -4.01 -10.52 -20.40
N SER A 906 -4.05 -9.21 -20.64
CA SER A 906 -3.60 -8.19 -19.69
C SER A 906 -4.59 -8.17 -18.54
N THR A 907 -4.26 -8.87 -17.45
CA THR A 907 -5.18 -9.04 -16.33
C THR A 907 -5.54 -7.71 -15.67
N SER A 908 -4.61 -6.75 -15.53
CA SER A 908 -4.92 -5.46 -14.91
C SER A 908 -5.90 -4.59 -15.73
N SER A 909 -6.11 -4.91 -17.02
CA SER A 909 -7.08 -4.23 -17.88
C SER A 909 -8.53 -4.69 -17.67
N CYS A 910 -8.74 -5.82 -16.98
CA CYS A 910 -10.02 -6.51 -16.99
C CYS A 910 -11.08 -5.81 -16.14
N SER A 911 -12.33 -5.91 -16.59
CA SER A 911 -13.54 -5.62 -15.80
C SER A 911 -14.61 -6.67 -16.08
N TRP A 912 -15.57 -6.81 -15.17
CA TRP A 912 -16.64 -7.81 -15.29
C TRP A 912 -17.95 -7.33 -14.67
N ASN A 913 -19.03 -8.01 -15.02
CA ASN A 913 -20.29 -8.02 -14.29
C ASN A 913 -20.56 -9.44 -13.75
N ALA A 914 -21.79 -9.79 -13.38
CA ALA A 914 -22.13 -11.11 -12.86
C ALA A 914 -22.04 -12.28 -13.88
N THR A 915 -21.78 -12.00 -15.16
CA THR A 915 -21.94 -12.97 -16.26
C THR A 915 -20.84 -12.91 -17.32
N PHE A 916 -20.28 -11.72 -17.54
CA PHE A 916 -19.30 -11.45 -18.60
C PHE A 916 -18.01 -10.84 -18.03
N LEU A 917 -16.88 -11.32 -18.54
CA LEU A 917 -15.54 -10.80 -18.32
C LEU A 917 -15.05 -10.10 -19.60
N VAL A 918 -14.41 -8.96 -19.45
CA VAL A 918 -13.87 -8.13 -20.53
C VAL A 918 -12.40 -7.85 -20.23
N CYS A 919 -11.49 -8.10 -21.18
CA CYS A 919 -10.05 -7.84 -21.01
C CYS A 919 -9.37 -7.48 -22.33
N ALA A 920 -8.25 -6.77 -22.23
CA ALA A 920 -7.30 -6.57 -23.32
C ALA A 920 -6.47 -7.85 -23.54
N ALA A 921 -6.34 -8.30 -24.79
CA ALA A 921 -5.32 -9.26 -25.23
C ALA A 921 -4.23 -8.52 -26.03
N GLU A 922 -3.26 -9.24 -26.61
CA GLU A 922 -2.12 -8.64 -27.33
C GLU A 922 -2.49 -7.59 -28.40
N LYS A 923 -3.60 -7.79 -29.13
CA LYS A 923 -3.98 -6.96 -30.31
C LYS A 923 -5.44 -6.50 -30.34
N GLU A 924 -6.23 -6.91 -29.35
CA GLU A 924 -7.69 -6.75 -29.36
C GLU A 924 -8.31 -6.88 -27.96
N TRP A 925 -9.39 -6.15 -27.72
CA TRP A 925 -10.30 -6.42 -26.61
C TRP A 925 -11.16 -7.64 -26.90
N LYS A 926 -11.34 -8.48 -25.87
CA LYS A 926 -12.19 -9.68 -25.90
C LYS A 926 -13.21 -9.64 -24.76
N VAL A 927 -14.35 -10.27 -25.03
CA VAL A 927 -15.42 -10.51 -24.07
C VAL A 927 -15.68 -12.02 -23.99
N TRP A 928 -15.86 -12.52 -22.77
CA TRP A 928 -16.21 -13.91 -22.48
C TRP A 928 -17.41 -13.98 -21.54
N ARG A 929 -18.34 -14.88 -21.82
CA ARG A 929 -19.38 -15.34 -20.89
C ARG A 929 -18.80 -16.43 -19.99
N PHE A 930 -18.94 -16.27 -18.67
CA PHE A 930 -18.49 -17.23 -17.65
C PHE A 930 -19.64 -17.77 -16.77
N ALA A 931 -20.87 -17.32 -16.99
CA ALA A 931 -22.09 -17.81 -16.34
C ALA A 931 -23.23 -17.91 -17.36
N GLU A 932 -24.27 -18.68 -17.07
CA GLU A 932 -25.49 -18.74 -17.91
C GLU A 932 -26.59 -17.75 -17.45
#